data_AF-A0A7D5NEL7-F1
#
_entry.id   AF-A0A7D5NEL7-F1
#
_cell.length_a   1.000
_cell.length_b   1.000
_cell.length_c   1.000
_cell.angle_alpha   90.00
_cell.angle_beta   90.00
_cell.angle_gamma   90.00
#
_symmetry.space_group_name_H-M   'P 1'
#
loop_
_entity.id
_entity.type
_entity.pdbx_description
1 polymer ?
#
loop_
_entity_poly.entity_id
_entity_poly.type
_entity_poly.pdbx_seq_one_letter_code
_entity_poly.pdbx_strand_id
1 'polypeptide(L)'
;MLIEEDGPDEAPLRGDAWRILIVDDDPEVHEGTVFALKDEVMLGRGLAFLHAYSATEARQVLVTERDIAVILLDVVMERVDTGLDLVRIIRTEIGLLEPRIILRTGQPGYAPETEAIRLFDINDYRTKSELTHTRLLTSVMAAVRAYVQILSLSRQRHGLQKIIDASPGLYEKPAIDLFAEGVILQIGNLLHIEPEGILCVEKCGTDEKSSEKSVSLRLIGATGRYRGFVGSALNQVPEKRAIDALVECVARRDHTFGNGWTALYIRPAPDRDGAVFLDTPTVLPDADRQLLSVFCTNIVGGLRNVKLLEELRNLAYFDRLSGLPNRSCFLTRLDEHIASGHLDFTVAIVDIDHFSDLNDAIGHANGDRVLHAVGLRLRAGLDDDCLVARVASDNFAIFGPPAKVNPAMIGRLFEKPFAMPDFELPVSVTMGLATLSESATCGPDALKAASIALKRAKIANRGHHEYYTREMEDIIRARIEIHRDLRQVLQKRGLAVFYQPQIELATGRLVGTEALVRWRRNDGEFVPPDQFIQVAENTGLIIDLGEFIITESCRQVAKWRDEGLGDIRMAINVSIAQFRSRHFLPFVADALATAGISGSSVEIEITESMVMNEVESVIETLSALRQLGISVAVDDFGTGFSSLNYLQRLPIDRLKVDRAFVRDIGSGGRGEIIAQLIVQLGKMLGLQIIGEGIESEIQAAVLRSWGCHEGQGFLYSQAVDPIALADWINRHGRNSPLPRRGGAAGGQKPV
;
A
#
# COMPACT_ATOMS: atom_id res chain seq x y z
N MET A 1 -0.40 34.71 -0.41
CA MET A 1 0.36 35.39 -1.48
C MET A 1 0.11 34.54 -2.71
N LEU A 2 -0.90 34.94 -3.48
CA LEU A 2 -1.45 34.18 -4.60
C LEU A 2 -0.41 34.18 -5.73
N ILE A 3 -0.06 33.00 -6.22
CA ILE A 3 0.68 32.82 -7.46
C ILE A 3 -0.41 32.72 -8.54
N GLU A 4 -0.47 33.73 -9.39
CA GLU A 4 -1.36 33.79 -10.56
C GLU A 4 -0.95 32.68 -11.55
N GLU A 5 -1.86 31.73 -11.78
CA GLU A 5 -1.76 30.79 -12.89
C GLU A 5 -2.24 31.50 -14.16
N ASP A 6 -1.29 31.83 -15.03
CA ASP A 6 -1.56 32.26 -16.40
C ASP A 6 -2.36 31.16 -17.13
N GLY A 7 -3.64 31.44 -17.38
CA GLY A 7 -4.47 30.65 -18.29
C GLY A 7 -3.86 30.64 -19.70
N PRO A 8 -4.29 29.72 -20.59
CA PRO A 8 -3.92 29.80 -21.99
C PRO A 8 -4.58 31.06 -22.55
N ASP A 9 -3.78 32.11 -22.66
CA ASP A 9 -4.15 33.43 -23.17
C ASP A 9 -4.88 33.25 -24.51
N GLU A 10 -6.13 33.68 -24.55
CA GLU A 10 -6.85 33.94 -25.78
C GLU A 10 -6.06 35.01 -26.54
N ALA A 11 -5.16 34.58 -27.41
CA ALA A 11 -4.76 35.43 -28.52
C ALA A 11 -5.88 35.30 -29.58
N PRO A 12 -6.80 36.27 -29.73
CA PRO A 12 -7.48 36.43 -31.01
C PRO A 12 -6.38 36.53 -32.07
N LEU A 13 -6.65 36.16 -33.33
CA LEU A 13 -5.76 36.54 -34.43
C LEU A 13 -5.60 38.07 -34.36
N ARG A 14 -4.55 38.55 -33.68
CA ARG A 14 -4.35 39.96 -33.36
C ARG A 14 -3.78 40.59 -34.62
N GLY A 15 -4.67 40.94 -35.53
CA GLY A 15 -4.35 41.87 -36.60
C GLY A 15 -5.37 41.90 -37.71
N ASP A 16 -5.79 43.11 -38.06
CA ASP A 16 -6.41 43.46 -39.34
C ASP A 16 -5.46 43.17 -40.55
N ALA A 17 -4.22 42.71 -40.30
CA ALA A 17 -3.18 42.48 -41.29
C ALA A 17 -2.29 41.26 -40.97
N TRP A 18 -1.75 40.61 -42.02
CA TRP A 18 -0.74 39.55 -41.92
C TRP A 18 0.63 40.14 -41.62
N ARG A 19 1.31 39.66 -40.58
CA ARG A 19 2.65 40.14 -40.22
C ARG A 19 3.72 39.41 -41.03
N ILE A 20 4.54 40.19 -41.74
CA ILE A 20 5.67 39.72 -42.54
C ILE A 20 6.95 40.30 -41.95
N LEU A 21 7.86 39.45 -41.49
CA LEU A 21 9.19 39.86 -41.06
C LEU A 21 10.14 39.89 -42.27
N ILE A 22 10.76 41.03 -42.51
CA ILE A 22 11.77 41.21 -43.55
C ILE A 22 13.12 41.37 -42.86
N VAL A 23 14.06 40.50 -43.23
CA VAL A 23 15.44 40.48 -42.74
C VAL A 23 16.38 40.63 -43.95
N ASP A 24 17.00 41.79 -44.09
CA ASP A 24 18.05 42.11 -45.08
C ASP A 24 19.03 43.10 -44.44
N ASP A 25 20.33 42.93 -44.65
CA ASP A 25 21.33 43.92 -44.27
C ASP A 25 21.48 45.03 -45.33
N ASP A 26 20.93 44.85 -46.54
CA ASP A 26 20.89 45.85 -47.60
C ASP A 26 19.61 46.73 -47.51
N PRO A 27 19.73 48.03 -47.15
CA PRO A 27 18.58 48.93 -47.02
C PRO A 27 17.81 49.14 -48.32
N GLU A 28 18.47 49.12 -49.49
CA GLU A 28 17.81 49.36 -50.78
C GLU A 28 16.91 48.17 -51.15
N VAL A 29 17.40 46.94 -50.94
CA VAL A 29 16.63 45.71 -51.18
C VAL A 29 15.50 45.58 -50.17
N HIS A 30 15.74 45.96 -48.92
CA HIS A 30 14.76 45.96 -47.86
C HIS A 30 13.58 46.90 -48.16
N GLU A 31 13.86 48.16 -48.49
CA GLU A 31 12.84 49.15 -48.85
C GLU A 31 12.11 48.76 -50.15
N GLY A 32 12.82 48.23 -51.15
CA GLY A 32 12.23 47.73 -52.38
C GLY A 32 11.24 46.58 -52.16
N THR A 33 11.52 45.69 -51.20
CA THR A 33 10.63 44.59 -50.82
C THR A 33 9.36 45.10 -50.14
N VAL A 34 9.50 46.09 -49.25
CA VAL A 34 8.36 46.74 -48.59
C VAL A 34 7.48 47.45 -49.61
N PHE A 35 8.09 48.21 -50.53
CA PHE A 35 7.37 48.94 -51.57
C PHE A 35 6.56 48.00 -52.48
N ALA A 36 7.11 46.84 -52.83
CA ALA A 36 6.43 45.84 -53.66
C ALA A 36 5.22 45.16 -52.99
N LEU A 37 5.09 45.24 -51.67
CA LEU A 37 4.04 44.54 -50.90
C LEU A 37 3.07 45.49 -50.18
N LYS A 38 3.34 46.79 -50.15
CA LYS A 38 2.69 47.77 -49.27
C LYS A 38 1.16 47.90 -49.45
N ASP A 39 0.66 47.73 -50.66
CA ASP A 39 -0.75 47.95 -51.02
C ASP A 39 -1.50 46.64 -51.37
N GLU A 40 -0.88 45.49 -51.08
CA GLU A 40 -1.42 44.18 -51.46
C GLU A 40 -2.33 43.59 -50.36
N VAL A 41 -3.41 42.95 -50.79
CA VAL A 41 -4.38 42.30 -49.89
C VAL A 41 -4.35 40.80 -50.15
N MET A 42 -4.05 40.03 -49.10
CA MET A 42 -3.97 38.58 -49.18
C MET A 42 -5.04 37.94 -48.30
N LEU A 43 -5.88 37.08 -48.89
CA LEU A 43 -6.96 36.37 -48.18
C LEU A 43 -7.86 37.31 -47.34
N GLY A 44 -8.12 38.52 -47.86
CA GLY A 44 -9.01 39.51 -47.22
C GLY A 44 -8.39 40.35 -46.10
N ARG A 45 -7.07 40.27 -45.87
CA ARG A 45 -6.33 41.10 -44.90
C ARG A 45 -5.16 41.83 -45.56
N GLY A 46 -4.83 43.02 -45.05
CA GLY A 46 -3.64 43.77 -45.47
C GLY A 46 -2.34 43.12 -44.99
N LEU A 47 -1.20 43.70 -45.35
CA LEU A 47 0.12 43.25 -44.89
C LEU A 47 0.72 44.27 -43.91
N ALA A 48 1.24 43.78 -42.78
CA ALA A 48 1.98 44.57 -41.80
C ALA A 48 3.44 44.09 -41.77
N PHE A 49 4.39 45.02 -41.84
CA PHE A 49 5.81 44.69 -41.97
C PHE A 49 6.54 44.86 -40.65
N LEU A 50 7.33 43.85 -40.29
CA LEU A 50 8.34 43.91 -39.24
C LEU A 50 9.71 43.97 -39.91
N HIS A 51 10.62 44.75 -39.34
CA HIS A 51 11.90 45.04 -39.97
C HIS A 51 13.06 44.59 -39.06
N ALA A 52 14.04 43.93 -39.64
CA ALA A 52 15.32 43.67 -39.01
C ALA A 52 16.43 43.80 -40.06
N TYR A 53 17.53 44.46 -39.69
CA TYR A 53 18.67 44.70 -40.57
C TYR A 53 19.89 43.83 -40.22
N SER A 54 19.74 42.96 -39.23
CA SER A 54 20.77 42.05 -38.76
C SER A 54 20.13 40.79 -38.18
N ALA A 55 20.91 39.71 -38.06
CA ALA A 55 20.40 38.48 -37.46
C ALA A 55 20.12 38.63 -35.95
N THR A 56 20.89 39.49 -35.28
CA THR A 56 20.69 39.80 -33.86
C THR A 56 19.35 40.53 -33.63
N GLU A 57 19.06 41.51 -34.47
CA GLU A 57 17.81 42.28 -34.41
C GLU A 57 16.61 41.41 -34.79
N ALA A 58 16.76 40.54 -35.81
CA ALA A 58 15.74 39.57 -36.18
C ALA A 58 15.41 38.62 -35.01
N ARG A 59 16.43 38.13 -34.28
CA ARG A 59 16.23 37.30 -33.09
C ARG A 59 15.41 38.03 -32.02
N GLN A 60 15.68 39.32 -31.80
CA GLN A 60 14.97 40.11 -30.79
C GLN A 60 13.49 40.32 -31.17
N VAL A 61 13.22 40.55 -32.45
CA VAL A 61 11.83 40.62 -32.98
C VAL A 61 11.13 39.27 -32.82
N LEU A 62 11.80 38.15 -33.15
CA LEU A 62 11.22 36.80 -33.07
C LEU A 62 10.96 36.32 -31.63
N VAL A 63 11.67 36.85 -30.64
CA VAL A 63 11.39 36.60 -29.22
C VAL A 63 10.18 37.39 -28.74
N THR A 64 10.01 38.61 -29.24
CA THR A 64 8.95 39.54 -28.82
C THR A 64 7.62 39.27 -29.54
N GLU A 65 7.69 38.97 -30.83
CA GLU A 65 6.55 38.83 -31.73
C GLU A 65 6.44 37.37 -32.19
N ARG A 66 5.38 36.68 -31.73
CA ARG A 66 5.14 35.26 -32.08
C ARG A 66 4.12 35.05 -33.20
N ASP A 67 3.35 36.09 -33.55
CA ASP A 67 2.30 36.04 -34.58
C ASP A 67 2.82 36.49 -35.96
N ILE A 68 3.83 35.79 -36.47
CA ILE A 68 4.46 36.10 -37.77
C ILE A 68 4.04 35.05 -38.80
N ALA A 69 3.45 35.48 -39.91
CA ALA A 69 2.98 34.58 -40.96
C ALA A 69 4.10 34.14 -41.90
N VAL A 70 4.92 35.12 -42.35
CA VAL A 70 5.99 34.90 -43.33
C VAL A 70 7.27 35.62 -42.88
N ILE A 71 8.41 34.96 -43.06
CA ILE A 71 9.74 35.54 -42.83
C ILE A 71 10.47 35.56 -44.18
N LEU A 72 10.76 36.75 -44.69
CA LEU A 72 11.64 36.97 -45.84
C LEU A 72 13.05 37.17 -45.30
N LEU A 73 13.96 36.24 -45.59
CA LEU A 73 15.28 36.22 -44.96
C LEU A 73 16.39 36.16 -46.00
N ASP A 74 17.32 37.11 -45.96
CA ASP A 74 18.54 37.03 -46.74
C ASP A 74 19.51 35.99 -46.16
N VAL A 75 20.08 35.19 -47.06
CA VAL A 75 20.99 34.09 -46.69
C VAL A 75 22.36 34.63 -46.30
N VAL A 76 22.84 35.64 -47.03
CA VAL A 76 24.15 36.26 -46.84
C VAL A 76 23.93 37.64 -46.23
N MET A 77 24.31 37.80 -44.96
CA MET A 77 24.29 39.09 -44.27
C MET A 77 25.69 39.34 -43.67
N GLU A 78 25.78 39.52 -42.36
CA GLU A 78 27.04 39.70 -41.60
C GLU A 78 28.10 38.62 -41.90
N ARG A 79 27.67 37.36 -42.10
CA ARG A 79 28.49 36.24 -42.57
C ARG A 79 27.72 35.42 -43.61
N VAL A 80 28.47 34.60 -44.35
CA VAL A 80 27.98 33.80 -45.48
C VAL A 80 26.90 32.78 -45.08
N ASP A 81 26.85 32.37 -43.82
CA ASP A 81 25.94 31.37 -43.24
C ASP A 81 24.91 31.95 -42.25
N THR A 82 24.93 33.27 -42.02
CA THR A 82 24.15 33.91 -40.96
C THR A 82 22.64 33.70 -41.11
N GLY A 83 22.11 33.76 -42.34
CA GLY A 83 20.68 33.50 -42.58
C GLY A 83 20.29 32.05 -42.27
N LEU A 84 21.12 31.06 -42.64
CA LEU A 84 20.84 29.65 -42.37
C LEU A 84 20.92 29.32 -40.88
N ASP A 85 21.88 29.92 -40.17
CA ASP A 85 21.99 29.81 -38.72
C ASP A 85 20.76 30.40 -38.01
N LEU A 86 20.23 31.52 -38.51
CA LEU A 86 19.00 32.10 -37.97
C LEU A 86 17.79 31.18 -38.20
N VAL A 87 17.68 30.51 -39.35
CA VAL A 87 16.63 29.49 -39.58
C VAL A 87 16.74 28.35 -38.56
N ARG A 88 17.96 27.85 -38.31
CA ARG A 88 18.19 26.81 -37.30
C ARG A 88 17.71 27.29 -35.93
N ILE A 89 18.11 28.49 -35.51
CA ILE A 89 17.70 29.10 -34.23
C ILE A 89 16.17 29.23 -34.13
N ILE A 90 15.49 29.68 -35.19
CA ILE A 90 14.02 29.80 -35.24
C ILE A 90 13.35 28.45 -34.96
N ARG A 91 13.84 27.37 -35.58
CA ARG A 91 13.23 26.04 -35.48
C ARG A 91 13.63 25.28 -34.21
N THR A 92 14.89 25.39 -33.76
CA THR A 92 15.42 24.58 -32.65
C THR A 92 15.45 25.29 -31.32
N GLU A 93 15.82 26.58 -31.27
CA GLU A 93 15.97 27.33 -30.01
C GLU A 93 14.69 28.10 -29.65
N ILE A 94 14.10 28.82 -30.61
CA ILE A 94 12.90 29.63 -30.38
C ILE A 94 11.63 28.75 -30.48
N GLY A 95 11.68 27.68 -31.28
CA GLY A 95 10.60 26.70 -31.40
C GLY A 95 9.39 27.19 -32.22
N LEU A 96 9.57 28.21 -33.06
CA LEU A 96 8.51 28.67 -33.97
C LEU A 96 8.48 27.75 -35.20
N LEU A 97 7.45 26.91 -35.31
CA LEU A 97 7.32 25.94 -36.40
C LEU A 97 6.28 26.37 -37.44
N GLU A 98 5.37 27.24 -37.07
CA GLU A 98 4.27 27.72 -37.90
C GLU A 98 4.73 28.69 -39.00
N PRO A 99 5.55 29.74 -38.72
CA PRO A 99 5.91 30.75 -39.71
C PRO A 99 6.61 30.15 -40.92
N ARG A 100 6.28 30.65 -42.11
CA ARG A 100 6.85 30.17 -43.37
C ARG A 100 8.04 31.03 -43.77
N ILE A 101 9.16 30.40 -44.07
CA ILE A 101 10.43 31.10 -44.34
C ILE A 101 10.71 31.07 -45.84
N ILE A 102 10.96 32.22 -46.44
CA ILE A 102 11.40 32.39 -47.82
C ILE A 102 12.83 32.92 -47.76
N LEU A 103 13.77 32.13 -48.27
CA LEU A 103 15.18 32.52 -48.37
C LEU A 103 15.45 33.26 -49.68
N ARG A 104 16.18 34.36 -49.59
CA ARG A 104 16.70 35.12 -50.75
C ARG A 104 18.23 35.17 -50.71
N THR A 105 18.89 35.18 -51.87
CA THR A 105 20.37 35.30 -51.95
C THR A 105 20.83 36.07 -53.19
N GLY A 106 21.93 36.83 -53.09
CA GLY A 106 22.55 37.51 -54.24
C GLY A 106 23.38 36.62 -55.17
N GLN A 107 23.81 35.43 -54.72
CA GLN A 107 24.69 34.54 -55.48
C GLN A 107 24.21 33.07 -55.44
N PRO A 108 23.77 32.48 -56.58
CA PRO A 108 23.40 31.07 -56.62
C PRO A 108 24.63 30.16 -56.48
N GLY A 109 24.54 29.15 -55.60
CA GLY A 109 25.52 28.03 -55.54
C GLY A 109 26.35 27.86 -54.27
N TYR A 110 26.17 28.68 -53.23
CA TYR A 110 26.98 28.58 -51.99
C TYR A 110 26.36 27.78 -50.82
N ALA A 111 25.10 27.35 -50.93
CA ALA A 111 24.46 26.44 -49.98
C ALA A 111 23.62 25.39 -50.74
N PRO A 112 23.63 24.11 -50.32
CA PRO A 112 22.88 23.07 -51.02
C PRO A 112 21.36 23.30 -50.83
N GLU A 113 20.72 23.91 -51.83
CA GLU A 113 19.27 24.21 -51.86
C GLU A 113 18.43 23.02 -51.39
N THR A 114 18.78 21.81 -51.82
CA THR A 114 18.02 20.58 -51.52
C THR A 114 18.17 20.12 -50.07
N GLU A 115 19.29 20.42 -49.40
CA GLU A 115 19.59 19.96 -48.05
C GLU A 115 19.00 20.91 -47.00
N ALA A 116 19.11 22.23 -47.22
CA ALA A 116 18.52 23.23 -46.35
C ALA A 116 16.98 23.19 -46.35
N ILE A 117 16.36 23.01 -47.53
CA ILE A 117 14.89 22.89 -47.66
C ILE A 117 14.38 21.65 -46.90
N ARG A 118 15.12 20.52 -46.95
CA ARG A 118 14.73 19.29 -46.24
C ARG A 118 15.01 19.31 -44.75
N LEU A 119 16.11 19.91 -44.31
CA LEU A 119 16.53 19.90 -42.90
C LEU A 119 15.80 20.94 -42.05
N PHE A 120 15.33 22.05 -42.64
CA PHE A 120 14.81 23.20 -41.87
C PHE A 120 13.40 23.69 -42.24
N ASP A 121 12.68 22.94 -43.09
CA ASP A 121 11.29 23.24 -43.49
C ASP A 121 11.11 24.69 -44.01
N ILE A 122 11.88 25.02 -45.05
CA ILE A 122 11.87 26.31 -45.75
C ILE A 122 10.93 26.22 -46.95
N ASN A 123 10.15 27.28 -47.19
CA ASN A 123 9.06 27.28 -48.17
C ASN A 123 9.50 27.61 -49.59
N ASP A 124 10.49 28.48 -49.77
CA ASP A 124 11.03 28.85 -51.07
C ASP A 124 12.48 29.35 -50.89
N TYR A 125 13.33 29.14 -51.90
CA TYR A 125 14.70 29.63 -51.95
C TYR A 125 14.93 30.24 -53.32
N ARG A 126 15.26 31.53 -53.39
CA ARG A 126 15.34 32.29 -54.64
C ARG A 126 16.54 33.21 -54.68
N THR A 127 17.06 33.45 -55.89
CA THR A 127 18.05 34.50 -56.07
C THR A 127 17.38 35.89 -56.10
N LYS A 128 18.07 36.95 -55.63
CA LYS A 128 17.57 38.33 -55.65
C LYS A 128 17.22 38.79 -57.08
N SER A 129 17.90 38.25 -58.09
CA SER A 129 17.63 38.48 -59.53
C SER A 129 16.42 37.72 -60.08
N GLU A 130 15.96 36.65 -59.41
CA GLU A 130 14.77 35.88 -59.81
C GLU A 130 13.46 36.41 -59.20
N LEU A 131 13.56 37.24 -58.16
CA LEU A 131 12.45 37.84 -57.42
C LEU A 131 11.94 39.12 -58.09
N THR A 132 11.30 38.99 -59.24
CA THR A 132 10.52 40.09 -59.83
C THR A 132 9.28 40.39 -58.97
N HIS A 133 8.70 41.60 -59.09
CA HIS A 133 7.51 42.02 -58.33
C HIS A 133 6.41 40.96 -58.32
N THR A 134 6.04 40.43 -59.49
CA THR A 134 5.02 39.39 -59.63
C THR A 134 5.40 38.08 -58.95
N ARG A 135 6.68 37.69 -58.97
CA ARG A 135 7.16 36.45 -58.36
C ARG A 135 7.20 36.53 -56.83
N LEU A 136 7.66 37.65 -56.29
CA LEU A 136 7.62 37.93 -54.85
C LEU A 136 6.19 37.82 -54.31
N LEU A 137 5.24 38.44 -55.01
CA LEU A 137 3.81 38.36 -54.71
C LEU A 137 3.28 36.93 -54.70
N THR A 138 3.61 36.13 -55.71
CA THR A 138 3.16 34.72 -55.76
C THR A 138 3.78 33.86 -54.66
N SER A 139 5.06 34.07 -54.32
CA SER A 139 5.74 33.30 -53.27
C SER A 139 5.19 33.66 -51.88
N VAL A 140 4.97 34.96 -51.61
CA VAL A 140 4.35 35.40 -50.34
C VAL A 140 2.92 34.91 -50.23
N MET A 141 2.12 34.97 -51.31
CA MET A 141 0.75 34.46 -51.30
C MET A 141 0.69 32.94 -51.06
N ALA A 142 1.61 32.17 -51.66
CA ALA A 142 1.73 30.74 -51.40
C ALA A 142 2.14 30.45 -49.95
N ALA A 143 3.07 31.24 -49.40
CA ALA A 143 3.51 31.12 -48.01
C ALA A 143 2.38 31.46 -47.01
N VAL A 144 1.62 32.52 -47.24
CA VAL A 144 0.46 32.87 -46.40
C VAL A 144 -0.60 31.77 -46.43
N ARG A 145 -0.90 31.18 -47.60
CA ARG A 145 -1.82 30.03 -47.70
C ARG A 145 -1.31 28.80 -46.93
N ALA A 146 -0.02 28.48 -47.06
CA ALA A 146 0.59 27.38 -46.33
C ALA A 146 0.57 27.62 -44.82
N TYR A 147 0.82 28.86 -44.36
CA TYR A 147 0.73 29.25 -42.96
C TYR A 147 -0.67 29.01 -42.38
N VAL A 148 -1.71 29.44 -43.10
CA VAL A 148 -3.11 29.20 -42.70
C VAL A 148 -3.43 27.70 -42.60
N GLN A 149 -2.93 26.91 -43.55
CA GLN A 149 -3.14 25.45 -43.56
C GLN A 149 -2.43 24.76 -42.39
N ILE A 150 -1.19 25.16 -42.07
CA ILE A 150 -0.42 24.64 -40.94
C ILE A 150 -1.06 25.02 -39.62
N LEU A 151 -1.53 26.27 -39.46
CA LEU A 151 -2.28 26.69 -38.28
C LEU A 151 -3.54 25.84 -38.08
N SER A 152 -4.28 25.55 -39.15
CA SER A 152 -5.46 24.69 -39.08
C SER A 152 -5.11 23.26 -38.64
N LEU A 153 -4.01 22.69 -39.14
CA LEU A 153 -3.53 21.35 -38.78
C LEU A 153 -2.96 21.28 -37.35
N SER A 154 -2.22 22.30 -36.92
CA SER A 154 -1.69 22.40 -35.55
C SER A 154 -2.83 22.51 -34.53
N ARG A 155 -3.91 23.24 -34.84
CA ARG A 155 -5.12 23.26 -34.00
C ARG A 155 -5.84 21.91 -33.96
N GLN A 156 -5.92 21.19 -35.09
CA GLN A 156 -6.46 19.82 -35.12
C GLN A 156 -5.63 18.86 -34.25
N ARG A 157 -4.29 18.93 -34.31
CA ARG A 157 -3.40 18.14 -33.44
C ARG A 157 -3.53 18.55 -31.98
N HIS A 158 -3.57 19.83 -31.65
CA HIS A 158 -3.65 20.30 -30.27
C HIS A 158 -5.00 19.97 -29.61
N GLY A 159 -6.11 19.99 -30.35
CA GLY A 159 -7.41 19.52 -29.86
C GLY A 159 -7.42 18.01 -29.57
N LEU A 160 -6.75 17.20 -30.40
CA LEU A 160 -6.58 15.77 -30.17
C LEU A 160 -5.58 15.49 -29.03
N GLN A 161 -4.54 16.31 -28.92
CA GLN A 161 -3.52 16.24 -27.88
C GLN A 161 -4.11 16.61 -26.51
N LYS A 162 -5.03 17.58 -26.40
CA LYS A 162 -5.78 17.84 -25.15
C LYS A 162 -6.64 16.65 -24.70
N ILE A 163 -7.13 15.82 -25.62
CA ILE A 163 -7.87 14.59 -25.30
C ILE A 163 -6.90 13.51 -24.78
N ILE A 164 -5.67 13.48 -25.29
CA ILE A 164 -4.62 12.53 -24.89
C ILE A 164 -3.91 12.98 -23.61
N ASP A 165 -3.64 14.28 -23.45
CA ASP A 165 -3.02 14.92 -22.28
C ASP A 165 -4.01 15.11 -21.12
N ALA A 166 -5.31 14.93 -21.36
CA ALA A 166 -6.28 14.71 -20.28
C ALA A 166 -6.14 13.32 -19.65
N SER A 167 -5.33 12.42 -20.22
CA SER A 167 -5.16 11.05 -19.72
C SER A 167 -4.21 10.93 -18.50
N PRO A 168 -3.20 11.80 -18.28
CA PRO A 168 -2.35 11.75 -17.07
C PRO A 168 -2.82 12.66 -15.92
N GLY A 169 -3.78 13.58 -16.13
CA GLY A 169 -4.23 14.58 -15.13
C GLY A 169 -5.57 14.28 -14.44
N LEU A 170 -6.03 13.02 -14.44
CA LEU A 170 -7.38 12.61 -14.02
C LEU A 170 -7.59 12.45 -12.52
N TYR A 171 -7.06 13.38 -11.72
CA TYR A 171 -7.20 13.30 -10.27
C TYR A 171 -8.33 14.15 -9.68
N GLU A 172 -8.95 15.08 -10.42
CA GLU A 172 -9.89 16.04 -9.79
C GLU A 172 -11.17 16.43 -10.57
N LYS A 173 -11.39 16.01 -11.83
CA LYS A 173 -12.66 16.28 -12.56
C LYS A 173 -13.26 15.05 -13.25
N PRO A 174 -14.60 14.95 -13.41
CA PRO A 174 -15.22 13.84 -14.15
C PRO A 174 -14.71 13.85 -15.61
N ALA A 175 -14.16 12.73 -16.08
CA ALA A 175 -13.59 12.62 -17.42
C ALA A 175 -14.64 12.91 -18.51
N ILE A 176 -15.91 12.61 -18.20
CA ILE A 176 -17.05 12.85 -19.07
C ILE A 176 -17.31 14.34 -19.34
N ASP A 177 -17.04 15.24 -18.39
CA ASP A 177 -17.30 16.68 -18.54
C ASP A 177 -16.30 17.32 -19.51
N LEU A 178 -15.02 16.94 -19.36
CA LEU A 178 -13.94 17.36 -20.27
C LEU A 178 -14.16 16.83 -21.69
N PHE A 179 -14.61 15.57 -21.80
CA PHE A 179 -14.96 14.99 -23.09
C PHE A 179 -16.15 15.73 -23.74
N ALA A 180 -17.18 16.04 -22.96
CA ALA A 180 -18.37 16.75 -23.43
C ALA A 180 -18.04 18.17 -23.93
N GLU A 181 -17.20 18.92 -23.21
CA GLU A 181 -16.69 20.22 -23.65
C GLU A 181 -15.87 20.07 -24.96
N GLY A 182 -14.97 19.08 -25.01
CA GLY A 182 -14.15 18.78 -26.19
C GLY A 182 -14.97 18.46 -27.45
N VAL A 183 -16.10 17.77 -27.30
CA VAL A 183 -17.04 17.50 -28.40
C VAL A 183 -17.60 18.79 -28.98
N ILE A 184 -18.08 19.71 -28.12
CA ILE A 184 -18.67 20.98 -28.57
C ILE A 184 -17.62 21.83 -29.29
N LEU A 185 -16.40 21.89 -28.76
CA LEU A 185 -15.26 22.57 -29.39
C LEU A 185 -14.92 21.96 -30.76
N GLN A 186 -14.92 20.64 -30.89
CA GLN A 186 -14.67 19.99 -32.19
C GLN A 186 -15.75 20.28 -33.21
N ILE A 187 -17.02 20.29 -32.81
CA ILE A 187 -18.11 20.63 -33.74
C ILE A 187 -17.98 22.09 -34.20
N GLY A 188 -17.68 23.03 -33.28
CA GLY A 188 -17.44 24.42 -33.67
C GLY A 188 -16.29 24.57 -34.67
N ASN A 189 -15.18 23.87 -34.42
CA ASN A 189 -14.04 23.85 -35.35
C ASN A 189 -14.39 23.27 -36.72
N LEU A 190 -15.19 22.21 -36.75
CA LEU A 190 -15.61 21.52 -37.96
C LEU A 190 -16.50 22.39 -38.86
N LEU A 191 -17.32 23.23 -38.22
CA LEU A 191 -18.21 24.18 -38.88
C LEU A 191 -17.57 25.56 -39.08
N HIS A 192 -16.33 25.77 -38.63
CA HIS A 192 -15.64 27.06 -38.61
C HIS A 192 -16.43 28.18 -37.90
N ILE A 193 -17.09 27.84 -36.79
CA ILE A 193 -17.87 28.76 -35.94
C ILE A 193 -17.26 28.83 -34.54
N GLU A 194 -17.53 29.92 -33.81
CA GLU A 194 -17.21 29.97 -32.39
C GLU A 194 -18.06 28.93 -31.64
N PRO A 195 -17.42 28.01 -30.88
CA PRO A 195 -18.13 26.90 -30.25
C PRO A 195 -18.89 27.40 -29.02
N GLU A 196 -20.12 27.87 -29.22
CA GLU A 196 -21.08 28.12 -28.14
C GLU A 196 -22.15 27.03 -28.15
N GLY A 197 -22.12 26.15 -27.15
CA GLY A 197 -23.03 25.01 -27.13
C GLY A 197 -23.19 24.32 -25.78
N ILE A 198 -24.12 23.38 -25.76
CA ILE A 198 -24.50 22.58 -24.60
C ILE A 198 -24.58 21.12 -25.01
N LEU A 199 -24.02 20.22 -24.21
CA LEU A 199 -24.25 18.79 -24.30
C LEU A 199 -25.10 18.34 -23.12
N CYS A 200 -26.25 17.73 -23.40
CA CYS A 200 -27.14 17.22 -22.38
C CYS A 200 -27.52 15.75 -22.62
N VAL A 201 -27.80 15.05 -21.53
CA VAL A 201 -28.26 13.67 -21.53
C VAL A 201 -29.39 13.50 -20.53
N GLU A 202 -30.27 12.53 -20.77
CA GLU A 202 -31.37 12.21 -19.89
C GLU A 202 -30.86 11.73 -18.52
N LYS A 203 -31.46 12.26 -17.45
CA LYS A 203 -31.12 11.90 -16.07
C LYS A 203 -31.54 10.46 -15.80
N CYS A 204 -30.60 9.64 -15.34
CA CYS A 204 -30.91 8.32 -14.81
C CYS A 204 -31.64 8.48 -13.46
N GLY A 205 -32.94 8.18 -13.43
CA GLY A 205 -33.74 8.19 -12.20
C GLY A 205 -34.40 6.83 -11.99
N THR A 206 -34.03 6.15 -10.92
CA THR A 206 -34.79 5.05 -10.30
C THR A 206 -35.94 5.61 -9.48
N ASP A 207 -36.92 6.27 -10.13
CA ASP A 207 -38.15 6.69 -9.49
C ASP A 207 -39.34 6.27 -10.35
N GLU A 208 -39.84 5.06 -10.11
CA GLU A 208 -41.05 4.48 -10.73
C GLU A 208 -42.36 5.14 -10.27
N LYS A 209 -42.32 6.37 -9.73
CA LYS A 209 -43.51 7.02 -9.16
C LYS A 209 -43.65 8.49 -9.57
N SER A 210 -43.74 8.75 -10.86
CA SER A 210 -44.41 9.95 -11.37
C SER A 210 -44.94 9.73 -12.78
N SER A 211 -46.27 9.72 -12.90
CA SER A 211 -47.07 9.43 -14.10
C SER A 211 -47.11 10.58 -15.12
N GLU A 212 -46.04 11.37 -15.24
CA GLU A 212 -45.89 12.37 -16.30
C GLU A 212 -44.48 12.24 -16.89
N LYS A 213 -44.39 11.80 -18.15
CA LYS A 213 -43.12 11.71 -18.91
C LYS A 213 -42.61 13.11 -19.24
N SER A 214 -42.09 13.82 -18.24
CA SER A 214 -41.26 15.00 -18.45
C SER A 214 -39.82 14.53 -18.64
N VAL A 215 -39.29 14.66 -19.86
CA VAL A 215 -37.89 14.34 -20.18
C VAL A 215 -36.98 15.26 -19.35
N SER A 216 -36.38 14.74 -18.29
CA SER A 216 -35.48 15.52 -17.43
C SER A 216 -34.04 15.43 -17.95
N LEU A 217 -33.60 16.44 -18.70
CA LEU A 217 -32.24 16.55 -19.24
C LEU A 217 -31.30 17.24 -18.24
N ARG A 218 -30.07 16.72 -18.11
CA ARG A 218 -28.98 17.33 -17.33
C ARG A 218 -27.83 17.70 -18.27
N LEU A 219 -27.19 18.83 -18.00
CA LEU A 219 -26.01 19.29 -18.73
C LEU A 219 -24.77 18.50 -18.27
N ILE A 220 -24.05 17.90 -19.21
CA ILE A 220 -22.77 17.20 -18.97
C ILE A 220 -21.58 17.96 -19.54
N GLY A 221 -21.79 18.90 -20.45
CA GLY A 221 -20.73 19.81 -20.90
C GLY A 221 -21.31 21.05 -21.53
N ALA A 222 -20.58 22.15 -21.47
CA ALA A 222 -21.01 23.43 -22.00
C ALA A 222 -19.80 24.33 -22.30
N THR A 223 -19.91 25.15 -23.33
CA THR A 223 -18.88 26.12 -23.74
C THR A 223 -19.45 27.54 -23.84
N GLY A 224 -18.57 28.55 -23.89
CA GLY A 224 -18.96 29.96 -23.98
C GLY A 224 -19.85 30.40 -22.82
N ARG A 225 -20.94 31.12 -23.13
CA ARG A 225 -21.92 31.65 -22.17
C ARG A 225 -22.61 30.58 -21.29
N TYR A 226 -22.54 29.30 -21.67
CA TYR A 226 -23.19 28.21 -20.95
C TYR A 226 -22.27 27.47 -19.95
N ARG A 227 -20.97 27.80 -19.91
CA ARG A 227 -19.94 27.12 -19.10
C ARG A 227 -20.29 27.04 -17.60
N GLY A 228 -20.98 28.05 -17.06
CA GLY A 228 -21.40 28.10 -15.65
C GLY A 228 -22.53 27.14 -15.27
N PHE A 229 -23.14 26.44 -16.22
CA PHE A 229 -24.33 25.59 -16.00
C PHE A 229 -24.04 24.08 -16.12
N VAL A 230 -22.78 23.66 -16.25
CA VAL A 230 -22.42 22.23 -16.27
C VAL A 230 -22.90 21.54 -14.97
N GLY A 231 -23.50 20.36 -15.08
CA GLY A 231 -24.09 19.60 -13.97
C GLY A 231 -25.52 20.04 -13.56
N SER A 232 -25.98 21.19 -14.04
CA SER A 232 -27.31 21.75 -13.76
C SER A 232 -28.42 21.06 -14.57
N ALA A 233 -29.68 21.23 -14.14
CA ALA A 233 -30.82 20.77 -14.91
C ALA A 233 -31.09 21.71 -16.10
N LEU A 234 -31.62 21.19 -17.21
CA LEU A 234 -31.83 21.98 -18.43
C LEU A 234 -32.71 23.23 -18.22
N ASN A 235 -33.67 23.17 -17.28
CA ASN A 235 -34.53 24.30 -16.92
C ASN A 235 -33.82 25.46 -16.21
N GLN A 236 -32.57 25.28 -15.78
CA GLN A 236 -31.75 26.32 -15.15
C GLN A 236 -30.94 27.12 -16.17
N VAL A 237 -30.95 26.72 -17.46
CA VAL A 237 -30.29 27.46 -18.54
C VAL A 237 -31.11 28.72 -18.86
N PRO A 238 -30.50 29.92 -18.91
CA PRO A 238 -31.24 31.17 -19.05
C PRO A 238 -31.86 31.37 -20.45
N GLU A 239 -31.35 30.69 -21.46
CA GLU A 239 -31.78 30.87 -22.85
C GLU A 239 -32.88 29.87 -23.26
N LYS A 240 -34.13 30.36 -23.33
CA LYS A 240 -35.31 29.55 -23.66
C LYS A 240 -35.21 28.87 -25.04
N ARG A 241 -34.57 29.52 -26.00
CA ARG A 241 -34.33 28.98 -27.36
C ARG A 241 -33.51 27.70 -27.34
N ALA A 242 -32.46 27.63 -26.51
CA ALA A 242 -31.63 26.44 -26.38
C ALA A 242 -32.40 25.28 -25.74
N ILE A 243 -33.24 25.57 -24.74
CA ILE A 243 -34.10 24.59 -24.07
C ILE A 243 -35.11 24.00 -25.07
N ASP A 244 -35.84 24.87 -25.78
CA ASP A 244 -36.89 24.45 -26.72
C ASP A 244 -36.29 23.58 -27.84
N ALA A 245 -35.14 23.97 -28.38
CA ALA A 245 -34.42 23.21 -29.41
C ALA A 245 -33.96 21.82 -28.92
N LEU A 246 -33.39 21.73 -27.71
CA LEU A 246 -32.95 20.45 -27.13
C LEU A 246 -34.12 19.52 -26.83
N VAL A 247 -35.20 20.06 -26.25
CA VAL A 247 -36.43 19.30 -25.95
C VAL A 247 -37.09 18.79 -27.23
N GLU A 248 -37.19 19.64 -28.26
CA GLU A 248 -37.75 19.25 -29.56
C GLU A 248 -36.89 18.19 -30.25
N CYS A 249 -35.57 18.34 -30.22
CA CYS A 249 -34.63 17.37 -30.79
C CYS A 249 -34.76 15.99 -30.14
N VAL A 250 -34.81 15.92 -28.80
CA VAL A 250 -34.98 14.66 -28.07
C VAL A 250 -36.38 14.06 -28.30
N ALA A 251 -37.43 14.89 -28.33
CA ALA A 251 -38.79 14.43 -28.60
C ALA A 251 -38.96 13.83 -30.01
N ARG A 252 -38.31 14.43 -31.01
CA ARG A 252 -38.31 13.94 -32.40
C ARG A 252 -37.37 12.76 -32.64
N ARG A 253 -36.39 12.54 -31.76
CA ARG A 253 -35.32 11.54 -31.90
C ARG A 253 -34.54 11.66 -33.22
N ASP A 254 -34.38 12.90 -33.67
CA ASP A 254 -33.69 13.24 -34.91
C ASP A 254 -33.01 14.62 -34.77
N HIS A 255 -32.02 14.88 -35.63
CA HIS A 255 -31.34 16.17 -35.68
C HIS A 255 -32.33 17.26 -36.12
N THR A 256 -32.29 18.41 -35.46
CA THR A 256 -33.13 19.57 -35.78
C THR A 256 -32.26 20.79 -36.06
N PHE A 257 -32.62 21.52 -37.11
CA PHE A 257 -31.85 22.65 -37.62
C PHE A 257 -32.78 23.85 -37.72
N GLY A 258 -32.38 24.97 -37.10
CA GLY A 258 -33.12 26.22 -37.14
C GLY A 258 -32.29 27.36 -37.71
N ASN A 259 -32.92 28.52 -37.88
CA ASN A 259 -32.19 29.72 -38.26
C ASN A 259 -31.44 30.26 -37.04
N GLY A 260 -30.11 30.19 -37.06
CA GLY A 260 -29.26 30.59 -35.94
C GLY A 260 -28.86 29.45 -35.00
N TRP A 261 -29.43 28.24 -35.09
CA TRP A 261 -29.08 27.16 -34.14
C TRP A 261 -29.18 25.78 -34.75
N THR A 262 -28.45 24.85 -34.14
CA THR A 262 -28.48 23.43 -34.50
C THR A 262 -28.56 22.58 -33.25
N ALA A 263 -29.49 21.63 -33.22
CA ALA A 263 -29.60 20.63 -32.17
C ALA A 263 -29.44 19.22 -32.74
N LEU A 264 -28.39 18.53 -32.28
CA LEU A 264 -28.00 17.22 -32.75
C LEU A 264 -28.43 16.15 -31.75
N TYR A 265 -29.33 15.28 -32.18
CA TYR A 265 -29.72 14.12 -31.39
C TYR A 265 -28.58 13.12 -31.25
N ILE A 266 -28.36 12.64 -30.02
CA ILE A 266 -27.42 11.56 -29.72
C ILE A 266 -28.09 10.52 -28.83
N ARG A 267 -27.68 9.26 -28.99
CA ARG A 267 -28.13 8.16 -28.12
C ARG A 267 -26.94 7.46 -27.48
N PRO A 268 -26.45 7.95 -26.32
CA PRO A 268 -25.30 7.36 -25.63
C PRO A 268 -25.53 5.89 -25.24
N ALA A 269 -26.75 5.51 -24.84
CA ALA A 269 -27.12 4.14 -24.43
C ALA A 269 -28.52 3.77 -24.96
N PRO A 270 -28.89 2.48 -25.06
CA PRO A 270 -30.19 2.04 -25.58
C PRO A 270 -31.40 2.65 -24.85
N ASP A 271 -31.21 3.00 -23.58
CA ASP A 271 -32.19 3.55 -22.64
C ASP A 271 -31.96 5.02 -22.29
N ARG A 272 -31.04 5.72 -23.00
CA ARG A 272 -30.72 7.13 -22.72
C ARG A 272 -30.66 7.95 -23.99
N ASP A 273 -31.55 8.92 -24.06
CA ASP A 273 -31.55 9.94 -25.10
C ASP A 273 -30.72 11.16 -24.65
N GLY A 274 -30.13 11.88 -25.60
CA GLY A 274 -29.37 13.10 -25.35
C GLY A 274 -29.35 14.01 -26.57
N ALA A 275 -28.88 15.24 -26.39
CA ALA A 275 -28.78 16.18 -27.49
C ALA A 275 -27.65 17.19 -27.27
N VAL A 276 -27.06 17.63 -28.38
CA VAL A 276 -26.05 18.69 -28.45
C VAL A 276 -26.69 19.92 -29.05
N PHE A 277 -26.67 21.06 -28.37
CA PHE A 277 -27.09 22.36 -28.90
C PHE A 277 -25.88 23.20 -29.26
N LEU A 278 -25.96 23.90 -30.39
CA LEU A 278 -24.94 24.81 -30.89
C LEU A 278 -25.59 26.09 -31.44
N ASP A 279 -25.01 27.24 -31.11
CA ASP A 279 -25.35 28.51 -31.77
C ASP A 279 -24.63 28.53 -33.14
N THR A 280 -25.39 28.48 -34.23
CA THR A 280 -24.87 28.41 -35.60
C THR A 280 -25.31 29.66 -36.35
N PRO A 281 -24.42 30.63 -36.62
CA PRO A 281 -24.80 31.97 -37.10
C PRO A 281 -25.50 31.99 -38.47
N THR A 282 -25.39 30.90 -39.26
CA THR A 282 -26.04 30.73 -40.56
C THR A 282 -26.76 29.39 -40.65
N VAL A 283 -27.69 29.25 -41.60
CA VAL A 283 -28.33 27.97 -41.90
C VAL A 283 -27.30 27.02 -42.49
N LEU A 284 -27.10 25.87 -41.84
CA LEU A 284 -26.11 24.89 -42.26
C LEU A 284 -26.43 24.29 -43.65
N PRO A 285 -25.48 24.32 -44.61
CA PRO A 285 -25.54 23.58 -45.87
C PRO A 285 -25.74 22.07 -45.66
N ASP A 286 -26.35 21.39 -46.63
CA ASP A 286 -26.64 19.94 -46.53
C ASP A 286 -25.37 19.08 -46.37
N ALA A 287 -24.25 19.52 -46.94
CA ALA A 287 -22.95 18.86 -46.77
C ALA A 287 -22.50 18.85 -45.30
N ASP A 288 -22.66 19.98 -44.60
CA ASP A 288 -22.29 20.11 -43.18
C ASP A 288 -23.26 19.31 -42.30
N ARG A 289 -24.54 19.24 -42.65
CA ARG A 289 -25.53 18.39 -41.95
C ARG A 289 -25.17 16.90 -42.02
N GLN A 290 -24.79 16.41 -43.20
CA GLN A 290 -24.34 15.03 -43.37
C GLN A 290 -23.08 14.75 -42.57
N LEU A 291 -22.14 15.69 -42.59
CA LEU A 291 -20.88 15.59 -41.87
C LEU A 291 -21.13 15.54 -40.34
N LEU A 292 -22.02 16.38 -39.81
CA LEU A 292 -22.42 16.36 -38.41
C LEU A 292 -23.10 15.06 -37.99
N SER A 293 -23.91 14.46 -38.87
CA SER A 293 -24.56 13.16 -38.60
C SER A 293 -23.52 12.03 -38.45
N VAL A 294 -22.50 12.00 -39.32
CA VAL A 294 -21.37 11.07 -39.20
C VAL A 294 -20.59 11.36 -37.91
N PHE A 295 -20.35 12.63 -37.58
CA PHE A 295 -19.66 13.03 -36.35
C PHE A 295 -20.42 12.63 -35.08
N CYS A 296 -21.75 12.71 -35.07
CA CYS A 296 -22.60 12.26 -33.96
C CYS A 296 -22.42 10.78 -33.65
N THR A 297 -22.22 9.95 -34.68
CA THR A 297 -21.95 8.51 -34.49
C THR A 297 -20.62 8.30 -33.75
N ASN A 298 -19.59 9.09 -34.06
CA ASN A 298 -18.30 9.06 -33.36
C ASN A 298 -18.38 9.62 -31.93
N ILE A 299 -19.17 10.67 -31.69
CA ILE A 299 -19.43 11.21 -30.34
C ILE A 299 -20.03 10.13 -29.44
N VAL A 300 -21.03 9.40 -29.92
CA VAL A 300 -21.66 8.31 -29.16
C VAL A 300 -20.66 7.21 -28.82
N GLY A 301 -19.78 6.83 -29.77
CA GLY A 301 -18.68 5.89 -29.52
C GLY A 301 -17.70 6.40 -28.46
N GLY A 302 -17.30 7.67 -28.54
CA GLY A 302 -16.41 8.30 -27.57
C GLY A 302 -17.00 8.40 -26.16
N LEU A 303 -18.27 8.83 -26.02
CA LEU A 303 -18.96 8.88 -24.72
C LEU A 303 -19.05 7.49 -24.07
N ARG A 304 -19.31 6.44 -24.86
CA ARG A 304 -19.31 5.06 -24.37
C ARG A 304 -17.93 4.62 -23.89
N ASN A 305 -16.89 4.94 -24.65
CA ASN A 305 -15.52 4.60 -24.27
C ASN A 305 -15.08 5.32 -23.00
N VAL A 306 -15.37 6.62 -22.86
CA VAL A 306 -15.07 7.38 -21.64
C VAL A 306 -15.77 6.77 -20.44
N LYS A 307 -17.06 6.45 -20.56
CA LYS A 307 -17.81 5.78 -19.48
C LYS A 307 -17.23 4.41 -19.12
N LEU A 308 -16.89 3.60 -20.13
CA LEU A 308 -16.26 2.30 -19.91
C LEU A 308 -14.91 2.43 -19.20
N LEU A 309 -14.09 3.42 -19.60
CA LEU A 309 -12.81 3.72 -18.96
C LEU A 309 -13.00 4.19 -17.52
N GLU A 310 -14.00 5.02 -17.24
CA GLU A 310 -14.36 5.42 -15.87
C GLU A 310 -14.80 4.21 -15.03
N GLU A 311 -15.63 3.31 -15.58
CA GLU A 311 -16.04 2.07 -14.90
C GLU A 311 -14.85 1.15 -14.63
N LEU A 312 -13.97 0.94 -15.63
CA LEU A 312 -12.73 0.17 -15.47
C LEU A 312 -11.81 0.79 -14.42
N ARG A 313 -11.67 2.12 -14.42
CA ARG A 313 -10.90 2.86 -13.40
C ARG A 313 -11.49 2.65 -12.01
N ASN A 314 -12.80 2.78 -11.87
CA ASN A 314 -13.47 2.58 -10.59
C ASN A 314 -13.26 1.14 -10.08
N LEU A 315 -13.29 0.14 -10.97
CA LEU A 315 -12.99 -1.25 -10.62
C LEU A 315 -11.52 -1.48 -10.26
N ALA A 316 -10.59 -0.79 -10.94
CA ALA A 316 -9.16 -0.97 -10.74
C ALA A 316 -8.62 -0.27 -9.48
N TYR A 317 -9.21 0.86 -9.09
CA TYR A 317 -8.66 1.76 -8.07
C TYR A 317 -9.54 2.00 -6.84
N PHE A 318 -10.81 1.58 -6.84
CA PHE A 318 -11.72 1.79 -5.72
C PHE A 318 -12.33 0.48 -5.22
N ASP A 319 -12.57 0.41 -3.91
CA ASP A 319 -13.29 -0.68 -3.27
C ASP A 319 -14.80 -0.48 -3.46
N ARG A 320 -15.48 -1.52 -3.97
CA ARG A 320 -16.91 -1.43 -4.33
C ARG A 320 -17.84 -1.26 -3.14
N LEU A 321 -17.44 -1.74 -1.96
CA LEU A 321 -18.28 -1.69 -0.77
C LEU A 321 -18.19 -0.33 -0.05
N SER A 322 -16.97 0.13 0.20
CA SER A 322 -16.74 1.37 0.94
C SER A 322 -16.72 2.62 0.04
N GLY A 323 -16.49 2.45 -1.27
CA GLY A 323 -16.25 3.56 -2.19
C GLY A 323 -14.91 4.27 -1.97
N LEU A 324 -14.07 3.76 -1.06
CA LEU A 324 -12.73 4.27 -0.80
C LEU A 324 -11.75 3.79 -1.86
N PRO A 325 -10.61 4.47 -2.05
CA PRO A 325 -9.45 3.92 -2.72
C PRO A 325 -9.14 2.49 -2.26
N ASN A 326 -8.80 1.62 -3.20
CA ASN A 326 -8.32 0.27 -2.90
C ASN A 326 -6.80 0.26 -2.71
N ARG A 327 -6.24 -0.92 -2.44
CA ARG A 327 -4.79 -1.11 -2.28
C ARG A 327 -3.97 -0.58 -3.46
N SER A 328 -4.41 -0.78 -4.70
CA SER A 328 -3.68 -0.32 -5.88
C SER A 328 -3.60 1.20 -5.92
N CYS A 329 -4.72 1.89 -5.68
CA CYS A 329 -4.74 3.35 -5.64
C CYS A 329 -3.87 3.90 -4.50
N PHE A 330 -3.97 3.29 -3.31
CA PHE A 330 -3.17 3.69 -2.16
C PHE A 330 -1.67 3.61 -2.45
N LEU A 331 -1.21 2.50 -3.03
CA LEU A 331 0.20 2.32 -3.39
C LEU A 331 0.67 3.31 -4.45
N THR A 332 -0.12 3.52 -5.51
CA THR A 332 0.23 4.49 -6.57
C THR A 332 0.42 5.90 -5.98
N ARG A 333 -0.52 6.36 -5.15
CA ARG A 333 -0.43 7.68 -4.50
C ARG A 333 0.76 7.77 -3.54
N LEU A 334 1.05 6.69 -2.83
CA LEU A 334 2.17 6.63 -1.91
C LEU A 334 3.51 6.67 -2.64
N ASP A 335 3.64 5.95 -3.76
CA ASP A 335 4.81 5.97 -4.63
C ASP A 335 5.04 7.36 -5.25
N GLU A 336 3.98 8.00 -5.77
CA GLU A 336 4.02 9.39 -6.27
C GLU A 336 4.54 10.35 -5.19
N HIS A 337 4.05 10.20 -3.95
CA HIS A 337 4.48 11.05 -2.84
C HIS A 337 5.94 10.81 -2.43
N ILE A 338 6.37 9.55 -2.30
CA ILE A 338 7.76 9.20 -1.98
C ILE A 338 8.71 9.75 -3.05
N ALA A 339 8.34 9.66 -4.33
CA ALA A 339 9.12 10.20 -5.44
C ALA A 339 9.28 11.74 -5.39
N SER A 340 8.34 12.46 -4.75
CA SER A 340 8.42 13.90 -4.55
C SER A 340 9.46 14.32 -3.49
N GLY A 341 10.03 13.38 -2.73
CA GLY A 341 11.06 13.64 -1.72
C GLY A 341 10.53 14.06 -0.34
N HIS A 342 9.20 14.12 -0.15
CA HIS A 342 8.58 14.41 1.14
C HIS A 342 8.45 13.13 1.98
N LEU A 343 9.35 12.93 2.93
CA LEU A 343 9.40 11.72 3.77
C LEU A 343 8.85 11.93 5.19
N ASP A 344 8.40 13.13 5.54
CA ASP A 344 7.83 13.45 6.86
C ASP A 344 6.33 13.14 6.93
N PHE A 345 5.98 11.90 6.58
CA PHE A 345 4.61 11.39 6.56
C PHE A 345 4.54 10.02 7.25
N THR A 346 3.34 9.69 7.73
CA THR A 346 3.06 8.42 8.40
C THR A 346 2.04 7.62 7.60
N VAL A 347 2.31 6.32 7.50
CA VAL A 347 1.36 5.31 7.01
C VAL A 347 0.85 4.53 8.22
N ALA A 348 -0.46 4.43 8.35
CA ALA A 348 -1.10 3.61 9.38
C ALA A 348 -1.98 2.54 8.71
N ILE A 349 -1.99 1.33 9.27
CA ILE A 349 -2.99 0.31 9.00
C ILE A 349 -3.84 0.15 10.25
N VAL A 350 -5.15 0.27 10.08
CA VAL A 350 -6.18 0.12 11.10
C VAL A 350 -6.96 -1.15 10.79
N ASP A 351 -6.95 -2.08 11.74
CA ASP A 351 -7.64 -3.37 11.66
C ASP A 351 -8.79 -3.40 12.66
N ILE A 352 -9.96 -3.88 12.23
CA ILE A 352 -11.11 -4.06 13.11
C ILE A 352 -10.93 -5.34 13.94
N ASP A 353 -10.85 -5.20 15.26
CA ASP A 353 -10.64 -6.34 16.14
C ASP A 353 -11.83 -7.31 16.07
N HIS A 354 -11.52 -8.61 15.96
CA HIS A 354 -12.52 -9.69 15.98
C HIS A 354 -13.60 -9.57 14.90
N PHE A 355 -13.28 -8.98 13.75
CA PHE A 355 -14.27 -8.77 12.70
C PHE A 355 -14.91 -10.06 12.17
N SER A 356 -14.18 -11.17 12.09
CA SER A 356 -14.75 -12.48 11.76
C SER A 356 -15.79 -12.94 12.78
N ASP A 357 -15.46 -12.88 14.08
CA ASP A 357 -16.38 -13.28 15.15
C ASP A 357 -17.64 -12.38 15.15
N LEU A 358 -17.45 -11.09 14.86
CA LEU A 358 -18.53 -10.13 14.69
C LEU A 358 -19.43 -10.50 13.50
N ASN A 359 -18.85 -10.84 12.34
CA ASN A 359 -19.61 -11.29 11.18
C ASN A 359 -20.41 -12.56 11.45
N ASP A 360 -19.85 -13.52 12.19
CA ASP A 360 -20.54 -14.76 12.55
C ASP A 360 -21.73 -14.48 13.48
N ALA A 361 -21.64 -13.45 14.32
CA ALA A 361 -22.70 -13.04 15.24
C ALA A 361 -23.84 -12.24 14.59
N ILE A 362 -23.54 -11.27 13.72
CA ILE A 362 -24.54 -10.32 13.16
C ILE A 362 -24.86 -10.55 11.67
N GLY A 363 -24.15 -11.47 11.02
CA GLY A 363 -24.26 -11.80 9.61
C GLY A 363 -23.48 -10.86 8.69
N HIS A 364 -23.02 -11.40 7.55
CA HIS A 364 -22.19 -10.69 6.57
C HIS A 364 -22.78 -9.36 6.08
N ALA A 365 -24.10 -9.27 5.86
CA ALA A 365 -24.74 -8.05 5.38
C ALA A 365 -24.63 -6.88 6.38
N ASN A 366 -24.67 -7.17 7.68
CA ASN A 366 -24.45 -6.17 8.71
C ASN A 366 -22.95 -5.88 8.90
N GLY A 367 -22.08 -6.89 8.75
CA GLY A 367 -20.64 -6.70 8.64
C GLY A 367 -20.23 -5.72 7.55
N ASP A 368 -20.83 -5.86 6.37
CA ASP A 368 -20.60 -4.96 5.23
C ASP A 368 -21.02 -3.52 5.54
N ARG A 369 -22.12 -3.35 6.29
CA ARG A 369 -22.56 -2.03 6.80
C ARG A 369 -21.59 -1.44 7.81
N VAL A 370 -21.01 -2.26 8.68
CA VAL A 370 -19.95 -1.83 9.61
C VAL A 370 -18.77 -1.29 8.82
N LEU A 371 -18.27 -2.05 7.84
CA LEU A 371 -17.14 -1.62 7.01
C LEU A 371 -17.43 -0.33 6.26
N HIS A 372 -18.64 -0.18 5.72
CA HIS A 372 -19.07 1.05 5.06
C HIS A 372 -19.10 2.24 6.05
N ALA A 373 -19.65 2.05 7.25
CA ALA A 373 -19.71 3.09 8.28
C ALA A 373 -18.32 3.49 8.81
N VAL A 374 -17.41 2.52 8.97
CA VAL A 374 -16.00 2.77 9.31
C VAL A 374 -15.34 3.61 8.22
N GLY A 375 -15.48 3.23 6.95
CA GLY A 375 -14.89 3.97 5.84
C GLY A 375 -15.38 5.42 5.76
N LEU A 376 -16.70 5.64 5.92
CA LEU A 376 -17.28 6.99 5.96
C LEU A 376 -16.75 7.82 7.13
N ARG A 377 -16.64 7.23 8.32
CA ARG A 377 -16.18 7.94 9.51
C ARG A 377 -14.69 8.30 9.43
N LEU A 378 -13.86 7.39 8.93
CA LEU A 378 -12.45 7.67 8.68
C LEU A 378 -12.28 8.81 7.69
N ARG A 379 -13.02 8.79 6.58
CA ARG A 379 -12.97 9.87 5.56
C ARG A 379 -13.49 11.22 6.10
N ALA A 380 -14.52 11.21 6.93
CA ALA A 380 -15.08 12.44 7.49
C ALA A 380 -14.25 13.02 8.66
N GLY A 381 -13.51 12.17 9.37
CA GLY A 381 -12.72 12.54 10.53
C GLY A 381 -11.28 12.96 10.23
N LEU A 382 -10.82 12.76 8.99
CA LEU A 382 -9.48 13.10 8.53
C LEU A 382 -9.60 14.14 7.41
N ASP A 383 -8.74 15.17 7.44
CA ASP A 383 -8.73 16.25 6.46
C ASP A 383 -8.34 15.77 5.04
N ASP A 384 -8.57 16.61 4.02
CA ASP A 384 -8.25 16.34 2.61
C ASP A 384 -6.77 16.02 2.34
N ASP A 385 -5.86 16.41 3.24
CA ASP A 385 -4.43 16.06 3.16
C ASP A 385 -4.14 14.58 3.48
N CYS A 386 -5.14 13.82 3.94
CA CYS A 386 -5.01 12.42 4.32
C CYS A 386 -5.69 11.50 3.29
N LEU A 387 -4.97 10.50 2.82
CA LEU A 387 -5.51 9.46 1.97
C LEU A 387 -5.99 8.28 2.82
N VAL A 388 -7.27 7.94 2.72
CA VAL A 388 -7.86 6.76 3.36
C VAL A 388 -8.18 5.72 2.29
N ALA A 389 -7.76 4.48 2.49
CA ALA A 389 -8.01 3.38 1.58
C ALA A 389 -8.47 2.13 2.33
N ARG A 390 -9.23 1.25 1.68
CA ARG A 390 -9.46 -0.10 2.17
C ARG A 390 -8.54 -1.07 1.44
N VAL A 391 -7.59 -1.64 2.18
CA VAL A 391 -6.49 -2.43 1.61
C VAL A 391 -6.68 -3.94 1.72
N ALA A 392 -7.54 -4.40 2.63
CA ALA A 392 -7.97 -5.79 2.75
C ALA A 392 -9.41 -5.88 3.31
N SER A 393 -9.85 -7.08 3.70
CA SER A 393 -11.19 -7.36 4.26
C SER A 393 -11.63 -6.33 5.30
N ASP A 394 -10.86 -6.20 6.37
CA ASP A 394 -11.12 -5.43 7.59
C ASP A 394 -10.00 -4.43 7.89
N ASN A 395 -9.07 -4.26 6.94
CA ASN A 395 -7.94 -3.36 7.04
C ASN A 395 -8.15 -2.09 6.22
N PHE A 396 -8.03 -0.97 6.91
CA PHE A 396 -8.00 0.37 6.33
C PHE A 396 -6.57 0.92 6.42
N ALA A 397 -6.04 1.46 5.33
CA ALA A 397 -4.77 2.17 5.33
C ALA A 397 -5.03 3.67 5.30
N ILE A 398 -4.25 4.41 6.07
CA ILE A 398 -4.28 5.87 6.15
C ILE A 398 -2.88 6.38 5.89
N PHE A 399 -2.75 7.41 5.07
CA PHE A 399 -1.50 8.06 4.76
C PHE A 399 -1.66 9.58 4.90
N GLY A 400 -0.74 10.25 5.61
CA GLY A 400 -0.84 11.68 5.86
C GLY A 400 0.23 12.20 6.83
N PRO A 401 0.19 13.50 7.20
CA PRO A 401 1.15 14.10 8.11
C PRO A 401 1.10 13.47 9.51
N PRO A 402 2.22 13.32 10.24
CA PRO A 402 2.25 12.67 11.56
C PRO A 402 1.35 13.34 12.61
N ALA A 403 1.15 14.65 12.48
CA ALA A 403 0.25 15.42 13.35
C ALA A 403 -1.23 14.99 13.20
N LYS A 404 -1.62 14.47 12.03
CA LYS A 404 -2.99 14.01 11.72
C LYS A 404 -3.11 12.49 11.78
N VAL A 405 -2.11 11.78 11.29
CA VAL A 405 -2.05 10.31 11.27
C VAL A 405 -1.25 9.81 12.46
N ASN A 406 -1.91 9.78 13.62
CA ASN A 406 -1.37 9.22 14.85
C ASN A 406 -2.46 8.49 15.65
N PRO A 407 -2.07 7.64 16.61
CA PRO A 407 -3.00 6.79 17.35
C PRO A 407 -4.09 7.57 18.09
N ALA A 408 -3.77 8.75 18.62
CA ALA A 408 -4.73 9.56 19.39
C ALA A 408 -5.79 10.22 18.48
N MET A 409 -5.42 10.62 17.26
CA MET A 409 -6.38 11.16 16.29
C MET A 409 -7.27 10.05 15.72
N ILE A 410 -6.67 8.93 15.30
CA ILE A 410 -7.42 7.82 14.72
C ILE A 410 -8.31 7.14 15.77
N GLY A 411 -7.78 6.89 16.97
CA GLY A 411 -8.52 6.24 18.05
C GLY A 411 -9.79 7.01 18.47
N ARG A 412 -9.74 8.35 18.46
CA ARG A 412 -10.91 9.21 18.74
C ARG A 412 -12.09 8.95 17.79
N LEU A 413 -11.84 8.48 16.57
CA LEU A 413 -12.89 8.14 15.61
C LEU A 413 -13.67 6.87 16.00
N PHE A 414 -13.08 6.02 16.86
CA PHE A 414 -13.68 4.76 17.31
C PHE A 414 -14.22 4.82 18.74
N GLU A 415 -14.04 5.93 19.46
CA GLU A 415 -14.58 6.12 20.83
C GLU A 415 -16.12 6.07 20.87
N LYS A 416 -16.79 6.55 19.82
CA LYS A 416 -18.25 6.52 19.72
C LYS A 416 -18.72 5.25 19.01
N PRO A 417 -19.78 4.58 19.49
CA PRO A 417 -20.38 3.46 18.79
C PRO A 417 -20.78 3.79 17.33
N PHE A 418 -20.84 2.77 16.49
CA PHE A 418 -21.37 2.87 15.13
C PHE A 418 -22.87 2.59 15.15
N ALA A 419 -23.65 3.54 14.65
CA ALA A 419 -25.10 3.40 14.54
C ALA A 419 -25.43 2.39 13.42
N MET A 420 -26.05 1.28 13.80
CA MET A 420 -26.67 0.31 12.90
C MET A 420 -28.19 0.54 12.92
N PRO A 421 -28.96 0.01 11.94
CA PRO A 421 -30.41 0.22 11.90
C PRO A 421 -31.16 -0.19 13.18
N ASP A 422 -30.67 -1.23 13.87
CA ASP A 422 -31.36 -1.84 14.99
C ASP A 422 -30.62 -1.70 16.34
N PHE A 423 -29.35 -1.29 16.35
CA PHE A 423 -28.52 -1.19 17.56
C PHE A 423 -27.30 -0.27 17.36
N GLU A 424 -26.62 0.07 18.47
CA GLU A 424 -25.31 0.71 18.44
C GLU A 424 -24.21 -0.32 18.68
N LEU A 425 -23.17 -0.31 17.84
CA LEU A 425 -22.07 -1.27 17.90
C LEU A 425 -20.76 -0.58 18.30
N PRO A 426 -20.21 -0.84 19.50
CA PRO A 426 -18.84 -0.45 19.80
C PRO A 426 -17.88 -1.27 18.94
N VAL A 427 -16.89 -0.60 18.34
CA VAL A 427 -15.88 -1.23 17.47
C VAL A 427 -14.51 -0.92 18.03
N SER A 428 -13.74 -1.95 18.36
CA SER A 428 -12.33 -1.82 18.73
C SER A 428 -11.45 -1.96 17.50
N VAL A 429 -10.33 -1.24 17.48
CA VAL A 429 -9.35 -1.32 16.41
C VAL A 429 -7.93 -1.45 16.95
N THR A 430 -7.12 -2.25 16.25
CA THR A 430 -5.68 -2.31 16.46
C THR A 430 -4.97 -1.60 15.31
N MET A 431 -3.90 -0.85 15.61
CA MET A 431 -3.21 -0.01 14.64
C MET A 431 -1.73 -0.34 14.50
N GLY A 432 -1.21 -0.37 13.28
CA GLY A 432 0.23 -0.41 13.00
C GLY A 432 0.64 0.82 12.22
N LEU A 433 1.65 1.56 12.69
CA LEU A 433 2.10 2.80 12.07
C LEU A 433 3.54 2.68 11.59
N ALA A 434 3.90 3.37 10.52
CA ALA A 434 5.27 3.47 10.02
C ALA A 434 5.53 4.87 9.47
N THR A 435 6.67 5.45 9.85
CA THR A 435 7.14 6.73 9.29
C THR A 435 7.90 6.47 8.01
N LEU A 436 7.64 7.24 6.95
CA LEU A 436 8.26 7.00 5.64
C LEU A 436 9.79 7.12 5.69
N SER A 437 10.34 8.06 6.47
CA SER A 437 11.78 8.23 6.66
C SER A 437 12.51 6.99 7.19
N GLU A 438 11.83 6.13 7.96
CA GLU A 438 12.43 4.95 8.59
C GLU A 438 12.22 3.67 7.78
N SER A 439 11.23 3.66 6.89
CA SER A 439 10.64 2.43 6.35
C SER A 439 10.55 2.36 4.82
N ALA A 440 10.63 3.48 4.09
CA ALA A 440 10.16 3.52 2.71
C ALA A 440 11.25 3.82 1.67
N THR A 441 11.55 2.84 0.83
CA THR A 441 12.11 3.07 -0.52
C THR A 441 11.05 3.09 -1.61
N CYS A 442 9.88 2.49 -1.33
CA CYS A 442 8.69 2.53 -2.17
C CYS A 442 7.42 2.30 -1.30
N GLY A 443 6.25 2.57 -1.85
CA GLY A 443 4.96 2.44 -1.18
C GLY A 443 4.69 1.02 -0.62
N PRO A 444 5.01 -0.07 -1.36
CA PRO A 444 4.91 -1.42 -0.82
C PRO A 444 5.73 -1.65 0.47
N ASP A 445 6.92 -1.07 0.58
CA ASP A 445 7.78 -1.23 1.76
C ASP A 445 7.18 -0.51 2.98
N ALA A 446 6.67 0.71 2.79
CA ALA A 446 5.98 1.46 3.83
C ALA A 446 4.74 0.71 4.37
N LEU A 447 3.92 0.16 3.46
CA LEU A 447 2.74 -0.62 3.84
C LEU A 447 3.13 -1.93 4.54
N LYS A 448 4.22 -2.58 4.11
CA LYS A 448 4.78 -3.77 4.76
C LYS A 448 5.25 -3.44 6.19
N ALA A 449 5.94 -2.32 6.38
CA ALA A 449 6.40 -1.87 7.68
C ALA A 449 5.24 -1.61 8.65
N ALA A 450 4.19 -0.90 8.19
CA ALA A 450 2.97 -0.71 8.97
C ALA A 450 2.26 -2.03 9.30
N SER A 451 2.29 -3.00 8.37
CA SER A 451 1.72 -4.35 8.59
C SER A 451 2.49 -5.14 9.64
N ILE A 452 3.82 -5.01 9.67
CA ILE A 452 4.68 -5.63 10.69
C ILE A 452 4.34 -5.06 12.07
N ALA A 453 4.23 -3.73 12.18
CA ALA A 453 3.84 -3.06 13.41
C ALA A 453 2.44 -3.50 13.88
N LEU A 454 1.47 -3.56 12.97
CA LEU A 454 0.11 -4.03 13.26
C LEU A 454 0.13 -5.45 13.83
N LYS A 455 0.90 -6.36 13.22
CA LYS A 455 1.00 -7.74 13.70
C LYS A 455 1.60 -7.80 15.11
N ARG A 456 2.60 -6.97 15.41
CA ARG A 456 3.18 -6.88 16.76
C ARG A 456 2.17 -6.32 17.77
N ALA A 457 1.41 -5.30 17.40
CA ALA A 457 0.33 -4.76 18.23
C ALA A 457 -0.70 -5.85 18.57
N LYS A 458 -1.15 -6.64 17.57
CA LYS A 458 -2.09 -7.75 17.78
C LYS A 458 -1.57 -8.84 18.72
N ILE A 459 -0.27 -9.11 18.71
CA ILE A 459 0.37 -10.11 19.61
C ILE A 459 0.51 -9.56 21.03
N ALA A 460 0.89 -8.28 21.16
CA ALA A 460 1.08 -7.65 22.46
C ALA A 460 -0.25 -7.49 23.20
N ASN A 461 -1.19 -6.78 22.58
CA ASN A 461 -2.57 -6.64 23.08
C ASN A 461 -3.45 -6.00 21.99
N ARG A 462 -4.63 -6.58 21.72
CA ARG A 462 -5.59 -5.96 20.79
C ARG A 462 -6.14 -4.63 21.36
N GLY A 463 -6.65 -3.76 20.49
CA GLY A 463 -7.08 -2.40 20.87
C GLY A 463 -5.94 -1.42 21.12
N HIS A 464 -4.69 -1.79 20.78
CA HIS A 464 -3.51 -0.94 20.95
C HIS A 464 -2.90 -0.54 19.60
N HIS A 465 -1.81 0.22 19.66
CA HIS A 465 -1.04 0.62 18.49
C HIS A 465 0.44 0.34 18.68
N GLU A 466 1.15 0.14 17.58
CA GLU A 466 2.61 0.04 17.56
C GLU A 466 3.18 0.86 16.40
N TYR A 467 4.34 1.47 16.62
CA TYR A 467 5.14 2.07 15.55
C TYR A 467 6.18 1.07 15.08
N TYR A 468 6.35 0.97 13.77
CA TYR A 468 7.36 0.15 13.15
C TYR A 468 8.75 0.56 13.64
N THR A 469 9.57 -0.43 14.00
CA THR A 469 11.00 -0.27 14.21
C THR A 469 11.73 -1.33 13.40
N ARG A 470 12.97 -1.05 12.95
CA ARG A 470 13.78 -2.02 12.20
C ARG A 470 14.01 -3.33 12.97
N GLU A 471 14.11 -3.24 14.30
CA GLU A 471 14.22 -4.41 15.18
C GLU A 471 13.04 -5.39 15.00
N MET A 472 11.82 -4.89 14.70
CA MET A 472 10.68 -5.76 14.41
C MET A 472 10.90 -6.64 13.19
N GLU A 473 11.50 -6.08 12.13
CA GLU A 473 11.80 -6.82 10.91
C GLU A 473 12.92 -7.84 11.14
N ASP A 474 13.94 -7.47 11.92
CA ASP A 474 15.05 -8.36 12.28
C ASP A 474 14.56 -9.57 13.10
N ILE A 475 13.66 -9.36 14.07
CA ILE A 475 13.03 -10.44 14.85
C ILE A 475 12.26 -11.40 13.95
N ILE A 476 11.49 -10.89 12.99
CA ILE A 476 10.72 -11.73 12.05
C ILE A 476 11.67 -12.54 11.17
N ARG A 477 12.74 -11.92 10.66
CA ARG A 477 13.76 -12.59 9.85
C ARG A 477 14.46 -13.70 10.63
N ALA A 478 14.89 -13.40 11.86
CA ALA A 478 15.51 -14.39 12.76
C ALA A 478 14.57 -15.58 13.03
N ARG A 479 13.26 -15.34 13.20
CA ARG A 479 12.27 -16.42 13.37
C ARG A 479 12.14 -17.31 12.13
N ILE A 480 12.18 -16.74 10.93
CA ILE A 480 12.13 -17.51 9.68
C ILE A 480 13.39 -18.37 9.53
N GLU A 481 14.56 -17.82 9.85
CA GLU A 481 15.83 -18.56 9.84
C GLU A 481 15.79 -19.70 10.86
N ILE A 482 15.37 -19.44 12.10
CA ILE A 482 15.18 -20.44 13.13
C ILE A 482 14.23 -21.55 12.67
N HIS A 483 13.10 -21.21 12.06
CA HIS A 483 12.14 -22.20 11.56
C HIS A 483 12.79 -23.12 10.51
N ARG A 484 13.45 -22.54 9.50
CA ARG A 484 14.10 -23.29 8.43
C ARG A 484 15.18 -24.22 9.00
N ASP A 485 16.03 -23.69 9.86
CA ASP A 485 17.19 -24.41 10.39
C ASP A 485 16.76 -25.48 11.41
N LEU A 486 15.72 -25.22 12.22
CA LEU A 486 15.13 -26.19 13.14
C LEU A 486 14.56 -27.40 12.38
N ARG A 487 13.86 -27.15 11.27
CA ARG A 487 13.35 -28.24 10.42
C ARG A 487 14.48 -29.12 9.87
N GLN A 488 15.60 -28.52 9.46
CA GLN A 488 16.76 -29.27 8.98
C GLN A 488 17.45 -30.06 10.09
N VAL A 489 17.60 -29.49 11.29
CA VAL A 489 18.31 -30.15 12.38
C VAL A 489 17.51 -31.33 12.95
N LEU A 490 16.18 -31.22 12.98
CA LEU A 490 15.29 -32.32 13.36
C LEU A 490 15.45 -33.52 12.41
N GLN A 491 15.49 -33.27 11.10
CA GLN A 491 15.71 -34.31 10.09
C GLN A 491 17.09 -34.98 10.20
N LYS A 492 18.11 -34.22 10.59
CA LYS A 492 19.49 -34.70 10.71
C LYS A 492 19.86 -35.23 12.11
N ARG A 493 18.91 -35.25 13.06
CA ARG A 493 19.15 -35.58 14.48
C ARG A 493 20.31 -34.78 15.10
N GLY A 494 20.41 -33.50 14.78
CA GLY A 494 21.48 -32.61 15.27
C GLY A 494 21.17 -31.90 16.59
N LEU A 495 20.07 -32.25 17.26
CA LEU A 495 19.73 -31.75 18.60
C LEU A 495 20.39 -32.63 19.68
N ALA A 496 20.57 -32.05 20.86
CA ALA A 496 21.04 -32.78 22.04
C ALA A 496 20.07 -32.56 23.20
N VAL A 497 20.05 -33.49 24.14
CA VAL A 497 19.32 -33.35 25.41
C VAL A 497 20.35 -33.28 26.53
N PHE A 498 20.24 -32.22 27.32
CA PHE A 498 21.05 -32.00 28.52
C PHE A 498 20.15 -32.28 29.72
N TYR A 499 20.77 -32.59 30.86
CA TYR A 499 20.06 -33.09 32.03
C TYR A 499 20.40 -32.26 33.25
N GLN A 500 19.38 -31.74 33.93
CA GLN A 500 19.54 -31.01 35.17
C GLN A 500 19.12 -31.88 36.37
N PRO A 501 19.98 -32.08 37.39
CA PRO A 501 19.66 -32.95 38.51
C PRO A 501 18.61 -32.34 39.47
N GLN A 502 17.71 -33.19 39.95
CA GLN A 502 16.70 -32.92 40.97
C GLN A 502 17.09 -33.64 42.27
N ILE A 503 17.22 -32.87 43.35
CA ILE A 503 17.81 -33.32 44.62
C ILE A 503 16.74 -33.36 45.71
N GLU A 504 16.68 -34.45 46.48
CA GLU A 504 15.88 -34.51 47.70
C GLU A 504 16.47 -33.57 48.76
N LEU A 505 15.73 -32.52 49.14
CA LEU A 505 16.22 -31.47 50.05
C LEU A 505 16.51 -32.00 51.47
N ALA A 506 15.87 -33.10 51.87
CA ALA A 506 16.06 -33.72 53.17
C ALA A 506 17.42 -34.39 53.31
N THR A 507 17.83 -35.15 52.30
CA THR A 507 19.01 -36.04 52.33
C THR A 507 20.16 -35.57 51.45
N GLY A 508 19.90 -34.67 50.50
CA GLY A 508 20.86 -34.24 49.49
C GLY A 508 21.09 -35.27 48.37
N ARG A 509 20.23 -36.29 48.25
CA ARG A 509 20.38 -37.36 47.25
C ARG A 509 19.74 -37.00 45.92
N LEU A 510 20.32 -37.47 44.83
CA LEU A 510 19.71 -37.39 43.51
C LEU A 510 18.47 -38.30 43.44
N VAL A 511 17.34 -37.73 43.03
CA VAL A 511 16.06 -38.46 42.88
C VAL A 511 15.53 -38.43 41.45
N GLY A 512 15.90 -37.41 40.67
CA GLY A 512 15.46 -37.27 39.29
C GLY A 512 16.35 -36.35 38.48
N THR A 513 16.01 -36.18 37.21
CA THR A 513 16.65 -35.26 36.28
C THR A 513 15.61 -34.69 35.34
N GLU A 514 15.74 -33.43 34.99
CA GLU A 514 14.94 -32.79 33.95
C GLU A 514 15.67 -32.82 32.60
N ALA A 515 14.99 -33.30 31.56
CA ALA A 515 15.46 -33.32 30.19
C ALA A 515 15.25 -31.95 29.52
N LEU A 516 16.35 -31.29 29.18
CA LEU A 516 16.37 -29.96 28.60
C LEU A 516 17.02 -29.99 27.24
N VAL A 517 16.23 -29.74 26.19
CA VAL A 517 16.72 -29.73 24.83
C VAL A 517 17.73 -28.60 24.60
N ARG A 518 18.78 -28.89 23.83
CA ARG A 518 19.81 -27.95 23.42
C ARG A 518 20.02 -28.06 21.92
N TRP A 519 20.01 -26.91 21.27
CA TRP A 519 20.28 -26.82 19.84
C TRP A 519 21.57 -26.06 19.61
N ARG A 520 22.57 -26.76 19.09
CA ARG A 520 23.83 -26.16 18.66
C ARG A 520 23.81 -25.94 17.15
N ARG A 521 24.09 -24.71 16.72
CA ARG A 521 24.25 -24.35 15.30
C ARG A 521 25.57 -24.86 14.75
N ASN A 522 25.71 -24.79 13.42
CA ASN A 522 26.92 -25.26 12.72
C ASN A 522 28.18 -24.45 13.07
N ASP A 523 28.01 -23.21 13.49
CA ASP A 523 29.06 -22.32 14.01
C ASP A 523 29.54 -22.71 15.43
N GLY A 524 28.82 -23.62 16.11
CA GLY A 524 29.11 -24.08 17.45
C GLY A 524 28.35 -23.35 18.56
N GLU A 525 27.57 -22.30 18.24
CA GLU A 525 26.80 -21.54 19.23
C GLU A 525 25.47 -22.24 19.59
N PHE A 526 25.03 -22.07 20.84
CA PHE A 526 23.74 -22.59 21.29
C PHE A 526 22.63 -21.57 21.04
N VAL A 527 21.54 -22.04 20.44
CA VAL A 527 20.32 -21.24 20.30
C VAL A 527 19.53 -21.32 21.61
N PRO A 528 19.13 -20.18 22.21
CA PRO A 528 18.33 -20.19 23.43
C PRO A 528 17.01 -20.96 23.26
N PRO A 529 16.63 -21.83 24.20
CA PRO A 529 15.38 -22.61 24.16
C PRO A 529 14.14 -21.75 23.87
N ASP A 530 13.98 -20.64 24.57
CA ASP A 530 12.82 -19.74 24.44
C ASP A 530 12.61 -19.24 23.00
N GLN A 531 13.68 -19.09 22.21
CA GLN A 531 13.58 -18.61 20.83
C GLN A 531 13.06 -19.70 19.89
N PHE A 532 13.62 -20.91 19.94
CA PHE A 532 13.26 -21.96 18.99
C PHE A 532 12.04 -22.77 19.42
N ILE A 533 11.77 -22.93 20.72
CA ILE A 533 10.54 -23.57 21.22
C ILE A 533 9.33 -22.73 20.79
N GLN A 534 9.37 -21.41 20.97
CA GLN A 534 8.31 -20.52 20.52
C GLN A 534 8.05 -20.63 19.01
N VAL A 535 9.10 -20.76 18.20
CA VAL A 535 8.95 -20.98 16.75
C VAL A 535 8.39 -22.37 16.46
N ALA A 536 8.83 -23.40 17.18
CA ALA A 536 8.34 -24.77 17.02
C ALA A 536 6.83 -24.88 17.33
N GLU A 537 6.35 -24.22 18.37
CA GLU A 537 4.94 -24.16 18.72
C GLU A 537 4.10 -23.47 17.64
N ASN A 538 4.54 -22.30 17.18
CA ASN A 538 3.84 -21.52 16.17
C ASN A 538 3.81 -22.19 14.78
N THR A 539 4.73 -23.12 14.52
CA THR A 539 4.86 -23.81 13.23
C THR A 539 4.43 -25.27 13.25
N GLY A 540 4.08 -25.81 14.43
CA GLY A 540 3.74 -27.22 14.63
C GLY A 540 4.94 -28.16 14.73
N LEU A 541 6.18 -27.69 14.53
CA LEU A 541 7.40 -28.50 14.70
C LEU A 541 7.62 -28.95 16.16
N ILE A 542 6.87 -28.40 17.11
CA ILE A 542 6.93 -28.83 18.52
C ILE A 542 6.55 -30.30 18.71
N ILE A 543 5.76 -30.87 17.79
CA ILE A 543 5.41 -32.31 17.81
C ILE A 543 6.66 -33.15 17.52
N ASP A 544 7.32 -32.90 16.38
CA ASP A 544 8.56 -33.59 15.99
C ASP A 544 9.68 -33.41 17.03
N LEU A 545 9.81 -32.18 17.56
CA LEU A 545 10.76 -31.87 18.62
C LEU A 545 10.48 -32.66 19.89
N GLY A 546 9.21 -32.74 20.28
CA GLY A 546 8.74 -33.52 21.41
C GLY A 546 9.02 -35.01 21.29
N GLU A 547 8.73 -35.59 20.12
CA GLU A 547 9.02 -36.99 19.83
C GLU A 547 10.51 -37.31 19.96
N PHE A 548 11.37 -36.40 19.47
CA PHE A 548 12.82 -36.51 19.64
C PHE A 548 13.22 -36.50 21.13
N ILE A 549 12.73 -35.53 21.91
CA ILE A 549 13.07 -35.40 23.33
C ILE A 549 12.62 -36.63 24.12
N ILE A 550 11.39 -37.10 23.92
CA ILE A 550 10.83 -38.28 24.60
C ILE A 550 11.65 -39.52 24.28
N THR A 551 11.96 -39.75 22.99
CA THR A 551 12.74 -40.91 22.55
C THR A 551 14.13 -40.91 23.17
N GLU A 552 14.83 -39.78 23.11
CA GLU A 552 16.20 -39.66 23.62
C GLU A 552 16.25 -39.77 25.15
N SER A 553 15.27 -39.19 25.83
CA SER A 553 15.13 -39.27 27.29
C SER A 553 14.89 -40.71 27.75
N CYS A 554 13.97 -41.43 27.10
CA CYS A 554 13.72 -42.85 27.42
C CYS A 554 14.96 -43.72 27.17
N ARG A 555 15.66 -43.49 26.04
CA ARG A 555 16.91 -44.17 25.70
C ARG A 555 18.00 -43.90 26.74
N GLN A 556 18.11 -42.65 27.21
CA GLN A 556 19.14 -42.28 28.17
C GLN A 556 18.87 -42.86 29.57
N VAL A 557 17.61 -42.92 30.01
CA VAL A 557 17.22 -43.60 31.25
C VAL A 557 17.59 -45.08 31.20
N ALA A 558 17.27 -45.77 30.10
CA ALA A 558 17.65 -47.17 29.91
C ALA A 558 19.17 -47.36 30.01
N LYS A 559 19.93 -46.49 29.33
CA LYS A 559 21.40 -46.51 29.37
C LYS A 559 21.94 -46.32 30.79
N TRP A 560 21.43 -45.35 31.55
CA TRP A 560 21.88 -45.14 32.92
C TRP A 560 21.54 -46.30 33.85
N ARG A 561 20.39 -46.96 33.64
CA ARG A 561 20.04 -48.19 34.35
C ARG A 561 21.06 -49.30 34.06
N ASP A 562 21.42 -49.51 32.79
CA ASP A 562 22.40 -50.52 32.37
C ASP A 562 23.81 -50.24 32.89
N GLU A 563 24.18 -48.96 33.02
CA GLU A 563 25.45 -48.51 33.61
C GLU A 563 25.48 -48.62 35.15
N GLY A 564 24.40 -49.07 35.78
CA GLY A 564 24.32 -49.27 37.23
C GLY A 564 24.10 -47.98 38.03
N LEU A 565 23.72 -46.88 37.38
CA LEU A 565 23.42 -45.60 38.04
C LEU A 565 22.06 -45.64 38.80
N GLY A 566 21.26 -46.68 38.55
CA GLY A 566 20.01 -46.98 39.24
C GLY A 566 18.79 -46.30 38.60
N ASP A 567 17.64 -46.44 39.25
CA ASP A 567 16.39 -45.81 38.80
C ASP A 567 16.40 -44.32 39.14
N ILE A 568 16.65 -43.50 38.11
CA ILE A 568 16.56 -42.04 38.14
C ILE A 568 15.28 -41.65 37.40
N ARG A 569 14.44 -40.81 38.02
CA ARG A 569 13.25 -40.27 37.37
C ARG A 569 13.65 -39.25 36.29
N MET A 570 13.08 -39.34 35.10
CA MET A 570 13.31 -38.41 34.00
C MET A 570 12.09 -37.55 33.76
N ALA A 571 12.19 -36.26 34.08
CA ALA A 571 11.15 -35.28 33.82
C ALA A 571 11.28 -34.70 32.41
N ILE A 572 10.16 -34.62 31.67
CA ILE A 572 10.11 -34.20 30.27
C ILE A 572 8.97 -33.18 30.10
N ASN A 573 9.33 -31.98 29.66
CA ASN A 573 8.38 -30.92 29.34
C ASN A 573 7.57 -31.22 28.07
N VAL A 574 6.26 -31.00 28.13
CA VAL A 574 5.34 -31.23 27.01
C VAL A 574 4.47 -30.01 26.75
N SER A 575 4.39 -29.59 25.49
CA SER A 575 3.52 -28.50 25.06
C SER A 575 2.06 -28.93 24.91
N ILE A 576 1.13 -27.95 24.98
CA ILE A 576 -0.30 -28.17 24.70
C ILE A 576 -0.55 -28.79 23.32
N ALA A 577 0.24 -28.41 22.31
CA ALA A 577 0.06 -28.89 20.94
C ALA A 577 0.39 -30.38 20.81
N GLN A 578 1.44 -30.84 21.49
CA GLN A 578 1.75 -32.27 21.60
C GLN A 578 0.64 -33.00 22.34
N PHE A 579 0.20 -32.46 23.48
CA PHE A 579 -0.79 -33.09 24.33
C PHE A 579 -2.16 -33.30 23.63
N ARG A 580 -2.52 -32.36 22.74
CA ARG A 580 -3.71 -32.45 21.87
C ARG A 580 -3.58 -33.45 20.72
N SER A 581 -2.36 -33.87 20.37
CA SER A 581 -2.15 -34.83 19.30
C SER A 581 -2.71 -36.20 19.72
N ARG A 582 -3.59 -36.75 18.88
CA ARG A 582 -4.13 -38.12 19.07
C ARG A 582 -3.04 -39.20 19.07
N HIS A 583 -1.86 -38.88 18.54
CA HIS A 583 -0.71 -39.79 18.47
C HIS A 583 0.20 -39.73 19.70
N PHE A 584 0.02 -38.75 20.59
CA PHE A 584 0.92 -38.53 21.73
C PHE A 584 0.98 -39.72 22.69
N LEU A 585 -0.17 -40.18 23.19
CA LEU A 585 -0.20 -41.30 24.14
C LEU A 585 0.33 -42.62 23.52
N PRO A 586 -0.09 -43.02 22.30
CA PRO A 586 0.52 -44.16 21.62
C PRO A 586 2.04 -44.04 21.44
N PHE A 587 2.53 -42.84 21.09
CA PHE A 587 3.96 -42.60 20.91
C PHE A 587 4.75 -42.75 22.21
N VAL A 588 4.27 -42.18 23.31
CA VAL A 588 4.92 -42.31 24.63
C VAL A 588 4.98 -43.77 25.06
N ALA A 589 3.90 -44.53 24.88
CA ALA A 589 3.86 -45.95 25.20
C ALA A 589 4.88 -46.76 24.37
N ASP A 590 4.99 -46.47 23.07
CA ASP A 590 5.97 -47.11 22.17
C ASP A 590 7.41 -46.75 22.53
N ALA A 591 7.68 -45.50 22.91
CA ALA A 591 9.00 -45.05 23.34
C ALA A 591 9.46 -45.77 24.63
N LEU A 592 8.56 -45.92 25.61
CA LEU A 592 8.83 -46.69 26.83
C LEU A 592 9.11 -48.17 26.52
N ALA A 593 8.28 -48.78 25.67
CA ALA A 593 8.42 -50.17 25.27
C ALA A 593 9.73 -50.42 24.51
N THR A 594 10.07 -49.55 23.57
CA THR A 594 11.30 -49.62 22.78
C THR A 594 12.55 -49.45 23.64
N ALA A 595 12.51 -48.58 24.65
CA ALA A 595 13.60 -48.38 25.59
C ALA A 595 13.65 -49.47 26.70
N GLY A 596 12.62 -50.29 26.85
CA GLY A 596 12.55 -51.33 27.88
C GLY A 596 12.48 -50.78 29.32
N ILE A 597 11.93 -49.58 29.50
CA ILE A 597 11.82 -48.92 30.81
C ILE A 597 10.38 -48.92 31.34
N SER A 598 10.25 -48.84 32.67
CA SER A 598 8.95 -48.67 33.33
C SER A 598 8.50 -47.21 33.20
N GLY A 599 7.20 -46.98 33.04
CA GLY A 599 6.63 -45.63 33.08
C GLY A 599 6.97 -44.88 34.38
N SER A 600 7.20 -45.60 35.48
CA SER A 600 7.61 -45.01 36.77
C SER A 600 8.97 -44.28 36.72
N SER A 601 9.77 -44.52 35.68
CA SER A 601 11.03 -43.83 35.43
C SER A 601 10.85 -42.51 34.67
N VAL A 602 9.64 -42.20 34.20
CA VAL A 602 9.34 -40.99 33.42
C VAL A 602 8.30 -40.14 34.16
N GLU A 603 8.52 -38.84 34.10
CA GLU A 603 7.60 -37.80 34.55
C GLU A 603 7.32 -36.84 33.40
N ILE A 604 6.04 -36.52 33.19
CA ILE A 604 5.62 -35.54 32.19
C ILE A 604 5.29 -34.23 32.90
N GLU A 605 5.93 -33.15 32.48
CA GLU A 605 5.72 -31.81 33.00
C GLU A 605 4.78 -31.04 32.06
N ILE A 606 3.74 -30.45 32.64
CA ILE A 606 2.73 -29.66 31.92
C ILE A 606 2.63 -28.27 32.53
N THR A 607 2.46 -27.24 31.71
CA THR A 607 2.31 -25.88 32.23
C THR A 607 0.88 -25.62 32.74
N GLU A 608 0.73 -24.69 33.67
CA GLU A 608 -0.58 -24.25 34.19
C GLU A 608 -1.54 -23.83 33.06
N SER A 609 -1.04 -23.06 32.08
CA SER A 609 -1.83 -22.57 30.94
C SER A 609 -2.38 -23.70 30.06
N MET A 610 -1.71 -24.86 30.03
CA MET A 610 -2.15 -26.04 29.29
C MET A 610 -3.48 -26.58 29.84
N VAL A 611 -3.64 -26.53 31.17
CA VAL A 611 -4.77 -27.13 31.88
C VAL A 611 -6.07 -26.34 31.66
N MET A 612 -5.97 -25.01 31.52
CA MET A 612 -7.14 -24.11 31.59
C MET A 612 -8.06 -24.15 30.37
N ASN A 613 -7.54 -24.51 29.20
CA ASN A 613 -8.32 -24.36 27.96
C ASN A 613 -9.33 -25.50 27.74
N GLU A 614 -9.02 -26.74 28.15
CA GLU A 614 -9.82 -27.95 27.84
C GLU A 614 -9.70 -29.03 28.94
N VAL A 615 -10.12 -28.69 30.16
CA VAL A 615 -9.88 -29.48 31.39
C VAL A 615 -10.23 -30.97 31.25
N GLU A 616 -11.36 -31.32 30.63
CA GLU A 616 -11.83 -32.72 30.61
C GLU A 616 -11.02 -33.61 29.67
N SER A 617 -10.67 -33.12 28.48
CA SER A 617 -9.77 -33.84 27.57
C SER A 617 -8.37 -33.98 28.19
N VAL A 618 -7.94 -32.98 28.97
CA VAL A 618 -6.64 -33.05 29.66
C VAL A 618 -6.65 -34.14 30.74
N ILE A 619 -7.71 -34.21 31.55
CA ILE A 619 -7.87 -35.22 32.61
C ILE A 619 -7.85 -36.64 32.05
N GLU A 620 -8.50 -36.89 30.91
CA GLU A 620 -8.52 -38.21 30.26
C GLU A 620 -7.10 -38.67 29.88
N THR A 621 -6.34 -37.82 29.20
CA THR A 621 -4.97 -38.14 28.78
C THR A 621 -4.03 -38.30 29.98
N LEU A 622 -4.13 -37.43 31.00
CA LEU A 622 -3.31 -37.56 32.21
C LEU A 622 -3.62 -38.86 32.98
N SER A 623 -4.90 -39.24 33.05
CA SER A 623 -5.31 -40.52 33.64
C SER A 623 -4.71 -41.70 32.88
N ALA A 624 -4.69 -41.64 31.55
CA ALA A 624 -4.10 -42.67 30.72
C ALA A 624 -2.56 -42.76 30.88
N LEU A 625 -1.86 -41.63 31.01
CA LEU A 625 -0.42 -41.62 31.33
C LEU A 625 -0.14 -42.30 32.68
N ARG A 626 -0.94 -42.03 33.71
CA ARG A 626 -0.80 -42.70 35.01
C ARG A 626 -1.08 -44.19 34.95
N GLN A 627 -1.99 -44.65 34.09
CA GLN A 627 -2.20 -46.09 33.85
C GLN A 627 -0.97 -46.76 33.22
N LEU A 628 -0.14 -46.02 32.48
CA LEU A 628 1.17 -46.47 32.01
C LEU A 628 2.26 -46.40 33.10
N GLY A 629 1.92 -45.94 34.30
CA GLY A 629 2.84 -45.76 35.43
C GLY A 629 3.65 -44.46 35.39
N ILE A 630 3.34 -43.55 34.47
CA ILE A 630 4.05 -42.27 34.29
C ILE A 630 3.56 -41.26 35.34
N SER A 631 4.50 -40.56 35.99
CA SER A 631 4.16 -39.48 36.91
C SER A 631 3.83 -38.19 36.15
N VAL A 632 3.00 -37.33 36.73
CA VAL A 632 2.68 -36.02 36.14
C VAL A 632 3.03 -34.90 37.11
N ALA A 633 3.75 -33.88 36.62
CA ALA A 633 4.05 -32.65 37.35
C ALA A 633 3.41 -31.44 36.67
N VAL A 634 2.94 -30.48 37.47
CA VAL A 634 2.53 -29.16 36.99
C VAL A 634 3.68 -28.19 37.16
N ASP A 635 4.07 -27.54 36.07
CA ASP A 635 5.13 -26.55 35.98
C ASP A 635 4.61 -25.11 35.89
N ASP A 636 5.50 -24.14 36.17
CA ASP A 636 5.24 -22.69 36.16
C ASP A 636 4.04 -22.24 37.03
N PHE A 637 3.71 -23.02 38.06
CA PHE A 637 2.48 -22.80 38.84
C PHE A 637 2.50 -21.47 39.61
N GLY A 638 1.43 -20.68 39.45
CA GLY A 638 1.26 -19.38 40.12
C GLY A 638 1.67 -18.18 39.27
N THR A 639 2.16 -18.40 38.05
CA THR A 639 2.43 -17.32 37.07
C THR A 639 1.16 -16.91 36.29
N GLY A 640 0.09 -17.72 36.34
CA GLY A 640 -1.19 -17.50 35.67
C GLY A 640 -2.41 -17.38 36.60
N PHE A 641 -3.61 -17.40 36.01
CA PHE A 641 -4.89 -17.34 36.73
C PHE A 641 -5.37 -18.75 37.10
N SER A 642 -4.82 -19.33 38.18
CA SER A 642 -5.25 -20.63 38.67
C SER A 642 -6.64 -20.62 39.30
N SER A 643 -7.53 -21.49 38.82
CA SER A 643 -8.74 -21.89 39.54
C SER A 643 -8.42 -23.15 40.33
N LEU A 644 -8.27 -22.98 41.65
CA LEU A 644 -8.03 -24.05 42.63
C LEU A 644 -8.97 -25.26 42.44
N ASN A 645 -10.18 -25.01 41.93
CA ASN A 645 -11.17 -26.03 41.64
C ASN A 645 -10.69 -27.07 40.62
N TYR A 646 -9.90 -26.67 39.62
CA TYR A 646 -9.39 -27.61 38.61
C TYR A 646 -8.20 -28.40 39.12
N LEU A 647 -7.30 -27.75 39.87
CA LEU A 647 -6.12 -28.43 40.44
C LEU A 647 -6.51 -29.63 41.30
N GLN A 648 -7.61 -29.54 42.05
CA GLN A 648 -8.14 -30.65 42.85
C GLN A 648 -8.63 -31.85 42.03
N ARG A 649 -9.02 -31.64 40.77
CA ARG A 649 -9.56 -32.67 39.88
C ARG A 649 -8.48 -33.35 39.03
N LEU A 650 -7.31 -32.73 38.90
CA LEU A 650 -6.25 -33.22 38.03
C LEU A 650 -5.55 -34.42 38.67
N PRO A 651 -5.33 -35.52 37.92
CA PRO A 651 -4.54 -36.64 38.41
C PRO A 651 -3.05 -36.30 38.28
N ILE A 652 -2.53 -35.49 39.20
CA ILE A 652 -1.13 -35.04 39.25
C ILE A 652 -0.43 -35.61 40.48
N ASP A 653 0.90 -35.74 40.38
CA ASP A 653 1.75 -36.29 41.44
C ASP A 653 2.66 -35.22 42.06
N ARG A 654 3.07 -34.22 41.27
CA ARG A 654 3.99 -33.16 41.71
C ARG A 654 3.56 -31.75 41.31
N LEU A 655 4.03 -30.79 42.09
CA LEU A 655 3.86 -29.36 41.85
C LEU A 655 5.23 -28.67 41.90
N LYS A 656 5.59 -27.96 40.83
CA LYS A 656 6.85 -27.20 40.74
C LYS A 656 6.61 -25.75 41.15
N VAL A 657 7.50 -25.21 41.97
CA VAL A 657 7.50 -23.80 42.38
C VAL A 657 8.46 -23.04 41.47
N ASP A 658 7.91 -22.19 40.60
CA ASP A 658 8.68 -21.45 39.59
C ASP A 658 9.83 -20.62 40.20
N ARG A 659 10.92 -20.53 39.43
CA ARG A 659 12.14 -19.80 39.79
C ARG A 659 11.88 -18.34 40.13
N ALA A 660 10.87 -17.67 39.54
CA ALA A 660 10.61 -16.27 39.80
C ALA A 660 10.21 -16.02 41.26
N PHE A 661 9.52 -16.99 41.89
CA PHE A 661 9.14 -16.93 43.30
C PHE A 661 10.27 -17.38 44.22
N VAL A 662 11.02 -18.42 43.82
CA VAL A 662 12.16 -18.94 44.60
C VAL A 662 13.29 -17.91 44.71
N ARG A 663 13.52 -17.11 43.65
CA ARG A 663 14.53 -16.04 43.66
C ARG A 663 14.31 -15.02 44.78
N ASP A 664 13.06 -14.73 45.11
CA ASP A 664 12.69 -13.72 46.11
C ASP A 664 12.78 -14.24 47.56
N ILE A 665 13.05 -15.54 47.78
CA ILE A 665 13.13 -16.12 49.12
C ILE A 665 14.27 -15.49 49.92
N GLY A 666 13.95 -14.97 51.10
CA GLY A 666 14.89 -14.28 51.99
C GLY A 666 14.87 -12.76 51.84
N SER A 667 14.08 -12.22 50.91
CA SER A 667 13.89 -10.78 50.71
C SER A 667 12.65 -10.22 51.44
N GLY A 668 11.73 -11.07 51.91
CA GLY A 668 10.44 -10.66 52.46
C GLY A 668 9.48 -10.06 51.42
N GLY A 669 9.79 -10.22 50.12
CA GLY A 669 8.98 -9.73 49.01
C GLY A 669 7.72 -10.56 48.73
N ARG A 670 6.92 -10.12 47.76
CA ARG A 670 5.69 -10.83 47.35
C ARG A 670 5.98 -12.24 46.81
N GLY A 671 7.11 -12.45 46.13
CA GLY A 671 7.48 -13.77 45.60
C GLY A 671 7.68 -14.83 46.69
N GLU A 672 8.24 -14.44 47.84
CA GLU A 672 8.42 -15.34 49.00
C GLU A 672 7.07 -15.84 49.54
N ILE A 673 6.09 -14.94 49.66
CA ILE A 673 4.73 -15.27 50.13
C ILE A 673 4.05 -16.25 49.16
N ILE A 674 4.18 -16.03 47.86
CA ILE A 674 3.60 -16.89 46.82
C ILE A 674 4.26 -18.27 46.87
N ALA A 675 5.60 -18.34 46.94
CA ALA A 675 6.32 -19.61 47.09
C ALA A 675 5.83 -20.40 48.32
N GLN A 676 5.70 -19.74 49.47
CA GLN A 676 5.19 -20.36 50.70
C GLN A 676 3.76 -20.90 50.52
N LEU A 677 2.87 -20.13 49.89
CA LEU A 677 1.49 -20.52 49.61
C LEU A 677 1.45 -21.78 48.74
N ILE A 678 2.24 -21.83 47.66
CA ILE A 678 2.30 -22.97 46.72
C ILE A 678 2.79 -24.23 47.45
N VAL A 679 3.85 -24.10 48.27
CA VAL A 679 4.37 -25.22 49.07
C VAL A 679 3.30 -25.75 50.04
N GLN A 680 2.56 -24.87 50.72
CA GLN A 680 1.48 -25.30 51.62
C GLN A 680 0.32 -25.94 50.86
N LEU A 681 -0.05 -25.39 49.70
CA LEU A 681 -1.10 -25.95 48.85
C LEU A 681 -0.76 -27.36 48.39
N GLY A 682 0.44 -27.58 47.86
CA GLY A 682 0.90 -28.90 47.43
C GLY A 682 0.80 -29.94 48.55
N LYS A 683 1.20 -29.56 49.78
CA LYS A 683 1.07 -30.42 50.95
C LYS A 683 -0.38 -30.76 51.30
N MET A 684 -1.26 -29.76 51.30
CA MET A 684 -2.69 -29.97 51.61
C MET A 684 -3.35 -30.91 50.59
N LEU A 685 -2.89 -30.90 49.35
CA LEU A 685 -3.36 -31.77 48.26
C LEU A 685 -2.63 -33.13 48.22
N GLY A 686 -1.65 -33.37 49.09
CA GLY A 686 -0.86 -34.60 49.11
C GLY A 686 0.13 -34.76 47.94
N LEU A 687 0.50 -33.65 47.29
CA LEU A 687 1.43 -33.61 46.16
C LEU A 687 2.88 -33.51 46.63
N GLN A 688 3.81 -34.10 45.87
CA GLN A 688 5.23 -33.79 46.03
C GLN A 688 5.54 -32.40 45.48
N ILE A 689 6.53 -31.73 46.06
CA ILE A 689 6.83 -30.33 45.74
C ILE A 689 8.29 -30.21 45.36
N ILE A 690 8.54 -29.56 44.22
CA ILE A 690 9.88 -29.30 43.69
C ILE A 690 10.10 -27.79 43.66
N GLY A 691 11.18 -27.31 44.29
CA GLY A 691 11.57 -25.90 44.18
C GLY A 691 12.56 -25.69 43.03
N GLU A 692 12.24 -24.78 42.11
CA GLU A 692 13.10 -24.49 40.95
C GLU A 692 13.99 -23.28 41.14
N GLY A 693 15.09 -23.21 40.38
CA GLY A 693 15.96 -22.04 40.39
C GLY A 693 16.64 -21.78 41.74
N ILE A 694 16.92 -22.83 42.52
CA ILE A 694 17.65 -22.72 43.78
C ILE A 694 19.12 -22.36 43.48
N GLU A 695 19.54 -21.17 43.88
CA GLU A 695 20.90 -20.64 43.66
C GLU A 695 21.71 -20.53 44.96
N SER A 696 21.05 -20.56 46.12
CA SER A 696 21.70 -20.40 47.43
C SER A 696 21.24 -21.42 48.47
N GLU A 697 22.13 -21.72 49.42
CA GLU A 697 21.83 -22.58 50.58
C GLU A 697 20.69 -22.01 51.45
N ILE A 698 20.52 -20.69 51.48
CA ILE A 698 19.44 -20.02 52.21
C ILE A 698 18.09 -20.40 51.60
N GLN A 699 17.95 -20.29 50.27
CA GLN A 699 16.74 -20.68 49.55
C GLN A 699 16.42 -22.16 49.80
N ALA A 700 17.41 -23.06 49.70
CA ALA A 700 17.25 -24.48 49.96
C ALA A 700 16.78 -24.76 51.41
N ALA A 701 17.38 -24.11 52.40
CA ALA A 701 17.02 -24.27 53.80
C ALA A 701 15.59 -23.77 54.10
N VAL A 702 15.19 -22.63 53.52
CA VAL A 702 13.86 -22.07 53.70
C VAL A 702 12.80 -22.97 53.03
N LEU A 703 13.01 -23.39 51.77
CA LEU A 703 12.13 -24.33 51.08
C LEU A 703 11.97 -25.63 51.86
N ARG A 704 13.07 -26.19 52.37
CA ARG A 704 13.04 -27.37 53.24
C ARG A 704 12.26 -27.12 54.53
N SER A 705 12.39 -25.95 55.16
CA SER A 705 11.66 -25.59 56.38
C SER A 705 10.16 -25.51 56.15
N TRP A 706 9.74 -25.06 54.97
CA TRP A 706 8.35 -25.08 54.53
C TRP A 706 7.89 -26.47 54.11
N GLY A 707 8.81 -27.45 54.05
CA GLY A 707 8.62 -28.85 53.67
C GLY A 707 8.42 -29.06 52.18
N CYS A 708 9.15 -28.32 51.36
CA CYS A 708 9.47 -28.71 50.00
C CYS A 708 10.29 -30.02 50.02
N HIS A 709 10.01 -30.94 49.10
CA HIS A 709 10.57 -32.29 49.10
C HIS A 709 11.85 -32.35 48.27
N GLU A 710 11.78 -31.81 47.05
CA GLU A 710 12.84 -31.85 46.06
C GLU A 710 13.23 -30.44 45.61
N GLY A 711 14.41 -30.28 45.02
CA GLY A 711 14.88 -29.00 44.53
C GLY A 711 15.83 -29.13 43.34
N GLN A 712 15.77 -28.14 42.46
CA GLN A 712 16.65 -28.01 41.31
C GLN A 712 17.13 -26.57 41.13
N GLY A 713 18.35 -26.40 40.62
CA GLY A 713 18.93 -25.08 40.40
C GLY A 713 20.45 -25.08 40.40
N PHE A 714 21.02 -23.90 40.14
CA PHE A 714 22.47 -23.72 39.95
C PHE A 714 23.29 -23.92 41.23
N LEU A 715 22.65 -23.96 42.40
CA LEU A 715 23.29 -24.42 43.63
C LEU A 715 23.87 -25.84 43.47
N TYR A 716 23.14 -26.72 42.78
CA TYR A 716 23.50 -28.13 42.61
C TYR A 716 24.26 -28.36 41.30
N SER A 717 23.64 -28.01 40.17
CA SER A 717 24.24 -28.10 38.84
C SER A 717 23.41 -27.33 37.82
N GLN A 718 24.09 -26.81 36.81
CA GLN A 718 23.43 -26.46 35.54
C GLN A 718 23.03 -27.73 34.79
N ALA A 719 22.24 -27.57 33.73
CA ALA A 719 21.98 -28.66 32.79
C ALA A 719 23.29 -29.06 32.10
N VAL A 720 23.62 -30.35 32.15
CA VAL A 720 24.89 -30.89 31.63
C VAL A 720 24.63 -32.02 30.64
N ASP A 721 25.63 -32.33 29.80
CA ASP A 721 25.53 -33.47 28.90
C ASP A 721 25.50 -34.81 29.68
N PRO A 722 25.01 -35.91 29.07
CA PRO A 722 24.84 -37.17 29.78
C PRO A 722 26.13 -37.79 30.34
N ILE A 723 27.31 -37.49 29.77
CA ILE A 723 28.59 -37.99 30.28
C ILE A 723 28.95 -37.23 31.56
N ALA A 724 28.87 -35.90 31.50
CA ALA A 724 29.13 -35.03 32.65
C ALA A 724 28.18 -35.33 33.82
N LEU A 725 26.91 -35.66 33.54
CA LEU A 725 25.96 -36.07 34.58
C LEU A 725 26.34 -37.43 35.19
N ALA A 726 26.69 -38.44 34.38
CA ALA A 726 27.13 -39.73 34.90
C ALA A 726 28.36 -39.58 35.81
N ASP A 727 29.34 -38.76 35.41
CA ASP A 727 30.50 -38.42 36.24
C ASP A 727 30.12 -37.65 37.51
N TRP A 728 29.11 -36.79 37.44
CA TRP A 728 28.57 -36.09 38.59
C TRP A 728 27.95 -37.07 39.59
N ILE A 729 27.15 -38.04 39.10
CA ILE A 729 26.52 -39.09 39.93
C ILE A 729 27.58 -39.95 40.61
N ASN A 730 28.58 -40.40 39.86
CA ASN A 730 29.66 -41.27 40.37
C ASN A 730 30.51 -40.58 41.45
N ARG A 731 30.76 -39.27 41.32
CA ARG A 731 31.56 -38.49 42.28
C ARG A 731 30.83 -38.19 43.59
N HIS A 732 29.53 -37.96 43.52
CA HIS A 732 28.75 -37.53 44.69
C HIS A 732 28.11 -38.69 45.44
N GLY A 733 28.07 -39.90 44.86
CA GLY A 733 27.57 -41.11 45.49
C GLY A 733 26.05 -41.07 45.73
N ARG A 734 25.35 -42.15 45.37
CA ARG A 734 23.88 -42.24 45.48
C ARG A 734 23.33 -42.05 46.91
N ASN A 735 24.18 -42.21 47.94
CA ASN A 735 23.85 -42.22 49.37
C ASN A 735 24.66 -41.22 50.22
N SER A 736 25.55 -40.42 49.62
CA SER A 736 26.36 -39.46 50.38
C SER A 736 25.73 -38.06 50.25
N PRO A 737 25.52 -37.33 51.35
CA PRO A 737 25.09 -35.95 51.25
C PRO A 737 26.14 -35.15 50.47
N LEU A 738 25.68 -34.37 49.48
CA LEU A 738 26.53 -33.50 48.67
C LEU A 738 27.42 -32.63 49.58
N PRO A 739 28.74 -32.48 49.27
CA PRO A 739 29.56 -31.52 49.98
C PRO A 739 29.02 -30.12 49.70
N ARG A 740 28.52 -29.47 50.76
CA ARG A 740 28.16 -28.05 50.75
C ARG A 740 29.34 -27.28 50.16
N ARG A 741 29.12 -26.49 49.10
CA ARG A 741 30.17 -25.62 48.54
C ARG A 741 30.57 -24.59 49.60
N GLY A 742 31.58 -24.94 50.41
CA GLY A 742 32.36 -24.00 51.19
C GLY A 742 33.07 -23.05 50.23
N GLY A 743 33.05 -21.76 50.57
CA GLY A 743 33.47 -20.68 49.68
C GLY A 743 34.89 -20.79 49.13
N ALA A 744 35.08 -20.02 48.05
CA ALA A 744 36.32 -19.74 47.29
C ALA A 744 36.62 -20.65 46.08
N ALA A 745 36.25 -20.16 44.89
CA ALA A 745 37.19 -19.80 43.82
C ALA A 745 36.40 -19.28 42.60
N GLY A 746 36.71 -18.05 42.16
CA GLY A 746 36.06 -17.41 41.02
C GLY A 746 36.29 -18.17 39.71
N GLY A 747 35.22 -18.31 38.94
CA GLY A 747 35.24 -18.82 37.56
C GLY A 747 34.12 -18.13 36.78
N GLN A 748 34.50 -17.54 35.65
CA GLN A 748 33.68 -16.67 34.80
C GLN A 748 32.32 -17.27 34.43
N LYS A 749 31.28 -16.43 34.50
CA LYS A 749 29.99 -16.62 33.83
C LYS A 749 30.19 -16.63 32.31
N PRO A 750 29.69 -17.62 31.55
CA PRO A 750 29.15 -17.36 30.22
C PRO A 750 27.68 -16.97 30.34
N VAL A 751 27.29 -16.01 29.51
CA VAL A 751 25.95 -15.41 29.35
C VAL A 751 24.95 -16.42 28.82
#